data_AF-A0A2E2HJD7-F1
#
_entry.id   AF-A0A2E2HJD7-F1
#
_cell.length_a   1.000
_cell.length_b   1.000
_cell.length_c   1.000
_cell.angle_alpha   90.00
_cell.angle_beta   90.00
_cell.angle_gamma   90.00
#
_symmetry.space_group_name_H-M   'P 1'
#
loop_
_entity.id
_entity.type
_entity.pdbx_description
1 polymer ?
#
loop_
_entity_poly.entity_id
_entity_poly.type
_entity_poly.pdbx_seq_one_letter_code
_entity_poly.pdbx_strand_id
1 'polypeptide(L)'
;MWEVALAILLPIIAPGLALTRILDASADTFRKALLCFPIGLLALFGISGLLFVVQFWSVVNLTIVIILINALSIAFLFRKVHVERTTYTQWQKMEAALHGIVLNESEPEIEQEVAAQQWFQNNRNPTVQIIAGCFCLLTLVPILMFDRPFGVDWIGFSTLASNVGQTGTFQVQSPNAGLWTYPPAFPTVLAWIVGITDAPIEHAILVLGHLSMLALLLGVWGSMDRLGAGASSVLAMGASFALFAKVFDSGYPTVASQLGLIVGLLIVLRPLQQSLRYHITAFVFLAICAVLIHPTGAIYLAALLLASIMTRVRLSEEEKSQRKPIFLTSVIIISSMFVVALIFFAPRMLSEPVFAEYGWQGGKPMLMFNGPLMLLASISIYLGRASREIRLLSVWFASLWLLSFVHLIEGLANIQVLSLLSYTLYSMALHAYHIPLAVIVGLLASRSTSFTSIDDSSSWFGLEMDPFFRPFQCSVFIVVLMLGAMASVGLLTNLSTHDELHATTSGDSTLREYLAAQPPNDYVYSENVHWGHSYAFEASLQTTSIPTLGLLTLDESVQAAATTALRTDDVQSLRTLGIGSAVSSPIGTVALTLGPSPYWSMEQSFQGARYWKLWDEPSPSRVTSAVILDSTICEEAKGCELKKDPWRNHRFSDPLERGEDRIVLDRKGTYTWMDTINDANVRGLYTICLVYEQIGGFDSYEIKMNDLAMNLRKESGWNHECTNVQVNQTLDVQIELMQDGVSWINPLGFSGRSSEIIDSTGIRIHHIEFKRENNAKA
;
A
#
# COMPACT_ATOMS: atom_id res chain seq x y z
N MET A 1 9.20 15.58 -6.09
CA MET A 1 8.43 14.46 -6.67
C MET A 1 8.84 14.07 -8.10
N TRP A 2 9.05 15.00 -9.05
CA TRP A 2 9.34 14.60 -10.45
C TRP A 2 10.70 13.93 -10.61
N GLU A 3 11.68 14.37 -9.83
CA GLU A 3 13.00 13.75 -9.75
C GLU A 3 12.90 12.29 -9.30
N VAL A 4 12.06 11.99 -8.31
CA VAL A 4 11.76 10.62 -7.87
C VAL A 4 11.18 9.78 -9.00
N ALA A 5 10.19 10.31 -9.71
CA ALA A 5 9.58 9.59 -10.83
C ALA A 5 10.61 9.28 -11.93
N LEU A 6 11.47 10.24 -12.28
CA LEU A 6 12.54 10.06 -13.27
C LEU A 6 13.60 9.04 -12.79
N ALA A 7 13.99 9.11 -11.52
CA ALA A 7 14.91 8.18 -10.89
C ALA A 7 14.43 6.72 -10.99
N ILE A 8 13.11 6.50 -10.93
CA ILE A 8 12.50 5.17 -11.11
C ILE A 8 12.37 4.80 -12.59
N LEU A 9 11.87 5.71 -13.44
CA LEU A 9 11.49 5.41 -14.83
C LEU A 9 12.67 5.19 -15.77
N LEU A 10 13.73 6.01 -15.66
CA LEU A 10 14.87 5.92 -16.56
C LEU A 10 15.62 4.58 -16.51
N PRO A 11 15.98 4.03 -15.33
CA PRO A 11 16.81 2.82 -15.26
C PRO A 11 16.09 1.53 -15.65
N ILE A 12 14.76 1.53 -15.80
CA ILE A 12 13.98 0.32 -16.00
C ILE A 12 13.55 0.10 -17.46
N ILE A 13 13.57 1.12 -18.31
CA ILE A 13 13.10 1.03 -19.70
C ILE A 13 13.94 0.03 -20.50
N ALA A 14 15.27 0.17 -20.53
CA ALA A 14 16.11 -0.69 -21.35
C ALA A 14 16.13 -2.16 -20.84
N PRO A 15 16.28 -2.44 -19.53
CA PRO A 15 16.19 -3.80 -19.01
C PRO A 15 14.81 -4.43 -19.22
N GLY A 16 13.76 -3.63 -19.04
CA GLY A 16 12.38 -4.02 -19.31
C GLY A 16 12.20 -4.46 -20.76
N LEU A 17 12.56 -3.61 -21.73
CA LEU A 17 12.49 -3.94 -23.16
C LEU A 17 13.29 -5.19 -23.53
N ALA A 18 14.51 -5.34 -22.98
CA ALA A 18 15.35 -6.50 -23.22
C ALA A 18 14.69 -7.80 -22.72
N LEU A 19 14.11 -7.78 -21.52
CA LEU A 19 13.38 -8.91 -20.95
C LEU A 19 12.06 -9.19 -21.69
N THR A 20 11.30 -8.15 -22.07
CA THR A 20 10.08 -8.31 -22.88
C THR A 20 10.39 -9.01 -24.20
N ARG A 21 11.50 -8.67 -24.87
CA ARG A 21 11.92 -9.33 -26.11
C ARG A 21 12.16 -10.84 -25.94
N ILE A 22 12.60 -11.27 -24.76
CA ILE A 22 12.84 -12.69 -24.42
C ILE A 22 11.53 -13.39 -24.01
N LEU A 23 10.69 -12.73 -23.22
CA LEU A 23 9.47 -13.30 -22.64
C LEU A 23 8.31 -13.34 -23.64
N ASP A 24 8.14 -12.26 -24.41
CA ASP A 24 7.06 -12.08 -25.37
C ASP A 24 7.60 -11.62 -26.72
N ALA A 25 8.22 -12.56 -27.44
CA ALA A 25 8.75 -12.30 -28.78
C ALA A 25 7.67 -11.89 -29.80
N SER A 26 6.37 -12.12 -29.52
CA SER A 26 5.29 -11.61 -30.37
C SER A 26 4.95 -10.14 -30.18
N ALA A 27 5.51 -9.49 -29.16
CA ALA A 27 5.13 -8.14 -28.81
C ALA A 27 5.51 -7.14 -29.90
N ASP A 28 4.48 -6.44 -30.40
CA ASP A 28 4.62 -5.24 -31.21
C ASP A 28 5.00 -4.05 -30.33
N THR A 29 5.24 -2.88 -30.95
CA THR A 29 5.70 -1.68 -30.24
C THR A 29 4.74 -1.26 -29.13
N PHE A 30 3.43 -1.37 -29.35
CA PHE A 30 2.43 -1.01 -28.34
C PHE A 30 2.53 -1.90 -27.10
N ARG A 31 2.50 -3.22 -27.27
CA ARG A 31 2.63 -4.16 -26.15
C ARG A 31 4.00 -4.10 -25.48
N LYS A 32 5.07 -3.85 -26.23
CA LYS A 32 6.41 -3.57 -25.68
C LYS A 32 6.41 -2.34 -24.77
N ALA A 33 5.73 -1.26 -25.17
CA ALA A 33 5.59 -0.05 -24.35
C ALA A 33 4.81 -0.30 -23.05
N LEU A 34 3.77 -1.16 -23.10
CA LEU A 34 3.01 -1.54 -21.91
C LEU A 34 3.82 -2.44 -20.96
N LEU A 35 4.63 -3.36 -21.49
CA LEU A 35 5.35 -4.37 -20.70
C LEU A 35 6.73 -3.94 -20.20
N CYS A 36 7.39 -2.96 -20.83
CA CYS A 36 8.75 -2.59 -20.46
C CYS A 36 8.83 -2.04 -19.04
N PHE A 37 7.89 -1.15 -18.66
CA PHE A 37 7.83 -0.56 -17.34
C PHE A 37 7.63 -1.59 -16.22
N PRO A 38 6.59 -2.47 -16.23
CA PRO A 38 6.39 -3.46 -15.18
C PRO A 38 7.50 -4.49 -15.07
N ILE A 39 8.01 -5.00 -16.18
CA ILE A 39 9.07 -6.02 -16.16
C ILE A 39 10.39 -5.39 -15.70
N GLY A 40 10.69 -4.17 -16.14
CA GLY A 40 11.86 -3.43 -15.69
C GLY A 40 11.80 -3.07 -14.20
N LEU A 41 10.63 -2.66 -13.69
CA LEU A 41 10.44 -2.36 -12.27
C LEU A 41 10.57 -3.61 -11.40
N LEU A 42 10.02 -4.74 -11.83
CA LEU A 42 10.21 -6.04 -11.16
C LEU A 42 11.70 -6.42 -11.10
N ALA A 43 12.44 -6.22 -12.20
CA ALA A 43 13.88 -6.48 -12.24
C ALA A 43 14.65 -5.54 -11.30
N LEU A 44 14.32 -4.23 -11.27
CA LEU A 44 14.94 -3.25 -10.36
C LEU A 44 14.79 -3.67 -8.89
N PHE A 45 13.57 -4.02 -8.49
CA PHE A 45 13.30 -4.55 -7.15
C PHE A 45 14.16 -5.78 -6.86
N GLY A 46 14.15 -6.76 -7.76
CA GLY A 46 14.93 -7.99 -7.58
C GLY A 46 16.44 -7.76 -7.49
N ILE A 47 17.00 -6.89 -8.33
CA ILE A 47 18.42 -6.54 -8.32
C ILE A 47 18.81 -5.88 -7.00
N SER A 48 18.03 -4.90 -6.54
CA SER A 48 18.27 -4.24 -5.25
C SER A 48 18.18 -5.23 -4.09
N GLY A 49 17.14 -6.06 -4.08
CA GLY A 49 16.96 -7.10 -3.06
C GLY A 49 18.08 -8.14 -3.05
N LEU A 50 18.57 -8.57 -4.21
CA LEU A 50 19.68 -9.51 -4.33
C LEU A 50 20.98 -8.92 -3.77
N LEU A 51 21.29 -7.65 -4.10
CA LEU A 51 22.47 -6.96 -3.55
C LEU A 51 22.41 -6.90 -2.02
N PHE A 52 21.22 -6.71 -1.46
CA PHE A 52 21.02 -6.70 -0.01
C PHE A 52 21.25 -8.07 0.61
N VAL A 53 20.65 -9.13 0.03
CA VAL A 53 20.82 -10.51 0.52
C VAL A 53 22.28 -10.95 0.52
N VAL A 54 23.06 -10.53 -0.49
CA VAL A 54 24.50 -10.85 -0.56
C VAL A 54 25.38 -9.86 0.23
N GLN A 55 24.78 -8.93 0.99
CA GLN A 55 25.49 -7.92 1.81
C GLN A 55 26.40 -6.96 1.03
N PHE A 56 26.07 -6.69 -0.24
CA PHE A 56 26.77 -5.72 -1.09
C PHE A 56 25.95 -4.46 -1.36
N TRP A 57 24.78 -4.32 -0.74
CA TRP A 57 23.92 -3.18 -0.99
C TRP A 57 24.50 -1.89 -0.43
N SER A 58 24.54 -0.87 -1.27
CA SER A 58 24.73 0.54 -0.92
C SER A 58 24.16 1.38 -2.05
N VAL A 59 23.89 2.67 -1.80
CA VAL A 59 23.39 3.60 -2.83
C VAL A 59 24.33 3.61 -4.04
N VAL A 60 25.64 3.61 -3.80
CA VAL A 60 26.68 3.60 -4.85
C VAL A 60 26.69 2.28 -5.62
N ASN A 61 26.71 1.13 -4.92
CA ASN A 61 26.81 -0.17 -5.56
C ASN A 61 25.58 -0.47 -6.43
N LEU A 62 24.37 -0.16 -5.92
CA LEU A 62 23.16 -0.33 -6.70
C LEU A 62 23.16 0.58 -7.95
N THR A 63 23.62 1.83 -7.82
CA THR A 63 23.74 2.75 -8.96
C THR A 63 24.68 2.21 -10.04
N ILE A 64 25.86 1.70 -9.65
CA ILE A 64 26.83 1.09 -10.59
C ILE A 64 26.20 -0.11 -11.31
N VAL A 65 25.54 -0.99 -10.55
CA VAL A 65 24.89 -2.19 -11.11
C VAL A 65 23.76 -1.80 -12.07
N ILE A 66 22.96 -0.79 -11.74
CA ILE A 66 21.89 -0.28 -12.62
C ILE A 66 22.47 0.26 -13.93
N ILE A 67 23.55 1.05 -13.87
CA ILE A 67 24.22 1.58 -15.08
C ILE A 67 24.75 0.43 -15.94
N LEU A 68 25.41 -0.55 -15.32
CA LEU A 68 25.93 -1.72 -16.02
C LEU A 68 24.81 -2.52 -16.70
N ILE A 69 23.72 -2.79 -15.99
CA ILE A 69 22.58 -3.53 -16.52
C ILE A 69 21.94 -2.77 -17.68
N ASN A 70 21.76 -1.45 -17.56
CA ASN A 70 21.26 -0.63 -18.66
C ASN A 70 22.18 -0.70 -19.89
N ALA A 71 23.50 -0.57 -19.71
CA ALA A 71 24.47 -0.67 -20.82
C ALA A 71 24.40 -2.05 -21.50
N LEU A 72 24.33 -3.13 -20.72
CA LEU A 72 24.20 -4.50 -21.23
C LEU A 72 22.86 -4.71 -21.95
N SER A 73 21.76 -4.19 -21.41
CA SER A 73 20.43 -4.27 -22.04
C SER A 73 20.40 -3.51 -23.35
N ILE A 74 20.97 -2.30 -23.41
CA ILE A 74 21.09 -1.52 -24.64
C ILE A 74 21.94 -2.27 -25.67
N ALA A 75 23.09 -2.81 -25.27
CA ALA A 75 23.95 -3.61 -26.16
C ALA A 75 23.22 -4.87 -26.68
N PHE A 76 22.40 -5.51 -25.84
CA PHE A 76 21.56 -6.64 -26.24
C PHE A 76 20.47 -6.23 -27.24
N LEU A 77 19.80 -5.10 -27.02
CA LEU A 77 18.78 -4.57 -27.93
C LEU A 77 19.37 -4.20 -29.29
N PHE A 78 20.59 -3.66 -29.33
CA PHE A 78 21.28 -3.34 -30.59
C PHE A 78 21.80 -4.55 -31.38
N ARG A 79 21.85 -5.75 -30.78
CA ARG A 79 22.10 -6.98 -31.54
C ARG A 79 20.90 -7.25 -32.45
N LYS A 80 20.95 -6.71 -33.67
CA LYS A 80 20.03 -7.06 -34.76
C LYS A 80 20.11 -8.57 -35.02
N VAL A 81 18.98 -9.18 -35.36
CA VAL A 81 18.92 -10.50 -35.98
C VAL A 81 19.70 -10.40 -37.30
N HIS A 82 20.99 -10.74 -37.26
CA HIS A 82 21.83 -10.68 -38.46
C HIS A 82 21.44 -11.85 -39.36
N VAL A 83 21.00 -11.51 -40.59
CA VAL A 83 20.56 -12.41 -41.66
C VAL A 83 21.58 -13.51 -41.98
N GLU A 84 22.85 -13.32 -41.59
CA GLU A 84 23.98 -14.22 -41.89
C GLU A 84 24.21 -15.36 -40.90
N ARG A 85 23.45 -15.49 -39.80
CA ARG A 85 23.60 -16.66 -38.91
C ARG A 85 22.81 -17.86 -39.44
N THR A 86 23.51 -18.96 -39.67
CA THR A 86 22.95 -20.26 -40.08
C THR A 86 22.06 -20.91 -39.01
N THR A 87 22.04 -20.41 -37.77
CA THR A 87 21.19 -20.91 -36.68
C THR A 87 20.56 -19.77 -35.88
N TYR A 88 19.26 -19.54 -36.08
CA TYR A 88 18.43 -18.69 -35.22
C TYR A 88 17.86 -19.50 -34.06
N THR A 89 17.84 -18.92 -32.86
CA THR A 89 16.98 -19.45 -31.78
C THR A 89 15.51 -19.27 -32.15
N GLN A 90 14.56 -20.14 -31.74
CA GLN A 90 13.20 -20.00 -32.31
C GLN A 90 12.46 -18.72 -31.86
N TRP A 91 12.85 -18.05 -30.76
CA TRP A 91 12.31 -16.71 -30.46
C TRP A 91 12.76 -15.66 -31.48
N GLN A 92 13.98 -15.77 -32.02
CA GLN A 92 14.47 -14.91 -33.11
C GLN A 92 13.77 -15.24 -34.42
N LYS A 93 13.49 -16.53 -34.68
CA LYS A 93 12.68 -16.97 -35.82
C LYS A 93 11.28 -16.33 -35.77
N MET A 94 10.63 -16.35 -34.61
CA MET A 94 9.32 -15.75 -34.41
C MET A 94 9.31 -14.22 -34.54
N GLU A 95 10.30 -13.53 -33.95
CA GLU A 95 10.46 -12.08 -34.13
C GLU A 95 10.68 -11.73 -35.61
N ALA A 96 11.50 -12.51 -36.32
CA ALA A 96 11.74 -12.35 -37.75
C ALA A 96 10.46 -12.58 -38.58
N ALA A 97 9.67 -13.61 -38.26
CA ALA A 97 8.42 -13.93 -38.93
C ALA A 97 7.37 -12.81 -38.77
N LEU A 98 7.25 -12.22 -37.56
CA LEU A 98 6.38 -11.05 -37.34
C LEU A 98 6.79 -9.82 -38.14
N HIS A 99 8.09 -9.67 -38.40
CA HIS A 99 8.63 -8.62 -39.25
C HIS A 99 8.62 -8.97 -40.75
N GLY A 100 7.96 -10.06 -41.14
CA GLY A 100 7.78 -10.46 -42.55
C GLY A 100 9.01 -11.10 -43.20
N ILE A 101 9.98 -11.56 -42.40
CA ILE A 101 11.15 -12.28 -42.91
C ILE A 101 10.77 -13.75 -43.12
N VAL A 102 10.84 -14.21 -44.37
CA VAL A 102 10.60 -15.63 -44.73
C VAL A 102 11.82 -16.46 -44.32
N LEU A 103 11.61 -17.41 -43.41
CA LEU A 103 12.64 -18.36 -42.99
C LEU A 103 12.69 -19.55 -43.97
N ASN A 104 13.86 -20.14 -44.17
CA ASN A 104 14.05 -21.26 -45.10
C ASN A 104 13.34 -22.57 -44.68
N GLU A 105 12.93 -22.69 -43.41
CA GLU A 105 12.17 -23.83 -42.87
C GLU A 105 10.79 -23.34 -42.42
N SER A 106 9.71 -23.92 -42.99
CA SER A 106 8.34 -23.64 -42.58
C SER A 106 8.04 -24.33 -41.23
N GLU A 107 7.81 -23.54 -40.18
CA GLU A 107 7.36 -24.02 -38.87
C GLU A 107 5.88 -23.62 -38.69
N PRO A 108 4.90 -24.52 -38.94
CA PRO A 108 3.47 -24.17 -39.00
C PRO A 108 2.93 -23.61 -37.68
N GLU A 109 3.51 -24.00 -36.55
CA GLU A 109 3.19 -23.47 -35.23
C GLU A 109 3.54 -21.98 -35.10
N ILE A 110 4.70 -21.57 -35.62
CA ILE A 110 5.12 -20.16 -35.60
C ILE A 110 4.17 -19.33 -36.48
N GLU A 111 3.84 -19.84 -37.68
CA GLU A 111 2.94 -19.17 -38.61
C GLU A 111 1.54 -18.95 -38.03
N GLN A 112 0.98 -19.95 -37.35
CA GLN A 112 -0.31 -19.83 -36.65
C GLN A 112 -0.26 -18.81 -35.51
N GLU A 113 0.80 -18.80 -34.69
CA GLU A 113 0.97 -17.81 -33.63
C GLU A 113 1.09 -16.39 -34.21
N VAL A 114 1.88 -16.20 -35.27
CA VAL A 114 2.05 -14.92 -35.95
C VAL A 114 0.71 -14.41 -36.49
N ALA A 115 -0.06 -15.27 -37.17
CA ALA A 115 -1.37 -14.91 -37.73
C ALA A 115 -2.37 -14.50 -36.63
N ALA A 116 -2.46 -15.27 -35.54
CA ALA A 116 -3.33 -14.92 -34.41
C ALA A 116 -2.95 -13.58 -33.78
N GLN A 117 -1.64 -13.34 -33.58
CA GLN A 117 -1.15 -12.09 -33.00
C GLN A 117 -1.39 -10.88 -33.91
N GLN A 118 -1.21 -11.02 -35.22
CA GLN A 118 -1.53 -9.97 -36.19
C GLN A 118 -3.02 -9.65 -36.20
N TRP A 119 -3.89 -10.66 -36.08
CA TRP A 119 -5.34 -10.41 -35.97
C TRP A 119 -5.69 -9.63 -34.70
N PHE A 120 -5.16 -10.01 -33.54
CA PHE A 120 -5.41 -9.26 -32.31
C PHE A 120 -4.95 -7.80 -32.41
N GLN A 121 -3.78 -7.57 -33.03
CA GLN A 121 -3.21 -6.24 -33.25
C GLN A 121 -4.10 -5.39 -34.17
N ASN A 122 -4.58 -5.98 -35.28
CA ASN A 122 -5.44 -5.29 -36.25
C ASN A 122 -6.86 -5.01 -35.71
N ASN A 123 -7.34 -5.84 -34.77
CA ASN A 123 -8.68 -5.75 -34.21
C ASN A 123 -8.75 -4.97 -32.88
N ARG A 124 -7.66 -4.33 -32.44
CA ARG A 124 -7.68 -3.47 -31.26
C ARG A 124 -8.66 -2.31 -31.44
N ASN A 125 -9.58 -2.13 -30.49
CA ASN A 125 -10.47 -0.98 -30.50
C ASN A 125 -9.76 0.26 -29.95
N PRO A 126 -9.41 1.27 -30.77
CA PRO A 126 -8.61 2.42 -30.32
C PRO A 126 -9.30 3.22 -29.21
N THR A 127 -10.62 3.35 -29.26
CA THR A 127 -11.38 4.09 -28.24
C THR A 127 -11.27 3.44 -26.87
N VAL A 128 -11.42 2.11 -26.80
CA VAL A 128 -11.31 1.37 -25.53
C VAL A 128 -9.88 1.42 -25.00
N GLN A 129 -8.87 1.39 -25.89
CA GLN A 129 -7.46 1.55 -25.51
C GLN A 129 -7.18 2.94 -24.92
N ILE A 130 -7.73 4.01 -25.52
CA ILE A 130 -7.60 5.38 -24.98
C ILE A 130 -8.25 5.47 -23.59
N ILE A 131 -9.46 4.92 -23.42
CA ILE A 131 -10.17 4.94 -22.13
C ILE A 131 -9.38 4.18 -21.06
N ALA A 132 -8.85 3.00 -21.38
CA ALA A 132 -7.97 2.25 -20.46
C ALA A 132 -6.70 3.03 -20.13
N GLY A 133 -6.12 3.74 -21.11
CA GLY A 133 -4.99 4.65 -20.90
C GLY A 133 -5.30 5.78 -19.93
N CYS A 134 -6.43 6.47 -20.14
CA CYS A 134 -6.90 7.50 -19.21
C CYS A 134 -7.11 6.93 -17.81
N PHE A 135 -7.74 5.76 -17.68
CA PHE A 135 -7.93 5.11 -16.37
C PHE A 135 -6.60 4.82 -15.67
N CYS A 136 -5.62 4.25 -16.37
CA CYS A 136 -4.27 4.04 -15.84
C CYS A 136 -3.64 5.36 -15.36
N LEU A 137 -3.73 6.42 -16.15
CA LEU A 137 -3.17 7.74 -15.78
C LEU A 137 -3.89 8.35 -14.57
N LEU A 138 -5.20 8.15 -14.44
CA LEU A 138 -5.95 8.65 -13.28
C LEU A 138 -5.49 8.01 -11.97
N THR A 139 -4.88 6.83 -12.00
CA THR A 139 -4.28 6.22 -10.79
C THR A 139 -3.06 6.96 -10.26
N LEU A 140 -2.51 7.90 -11.02
CA LEU A 140 -1.42 8.78 -10.59
C LEU A 140 -1.90 10.09 -9.96
N VAL A 141 -3.20 10.39 -10.03
CA VAL A 141 -3.78 11.59 -9.40
C VAL A 141 -3.44 11.70 -7.90
N PRO A 142 -3.46 10.62 -7.10
CA PRO A 142 -2.98 10.65 -5.71
C PRO A 142 -1.58 11.27 -5.50
N ILE A 143 -0.65 11.05 -6.43
CA ILE A 143 0.71 11.63 -6.33
C ILE A 143 0.67 13.17 -6.44
N LEU A 144 -0.34 13.72 -7.12
CA LEU A 144 -0.53 15.16 -7.27
C LEU A 144 -1.34 15.78 -6.13
N MET A 145 -2.17 14.99 -5.46
CA MET A 145 -3.12 15.47 -4.47
C MET A 145 -2.64 15.31 -3.03
N PHE A 146 -1.78 14.32 -2.75
CA PHE A 146 -1.39 13.98 -1.39
C PHE A 146 0.07 14.33 -1.12
N ASP A 147 0.32 15.00 -0.01
CA ASP A 147 1.66 15.29 0.48
C ASP A 147 2.27 14.10 1.25
N ARG A 148 1.43 13.16 1.69
CA ARG A 148 1.85 11.95 2.42
C ARG A 148 0.88 10.79 2.21
N PRO A 149 1.30 9.53 2.43
CA PRO A 149 0.39 8.38 2.33
C PRO A 149 -0.68 8.36 3.44
N PHE A 150 -1.86 7.78 3.15
CA PHE A 150 -2.98 7.66 4.11
C PHE A 150 -2.82 6.55 5.14
N GLY A 151 -2.48 5.34 4.69
CA GLY A 151 -2.39 4.18 5.57
C GLY A 151 -1.28 4.26 6.63
N VAL A 152 -1.12 3.19 7.41
CA VAL A 152 -0.11 3.11 8.48
C VAL A 152 1.15 2.32 8.06
N ASP A 153 1.04 1.44 7.07
CA ASP A 153 2.09 0.51 6.67
C ASP A 153 3.35 1.25 6.16
N TRP A 154 3.19 2.39 5.47
CA TRP A 154 4.31 3.17 4.94
C TRP A 154 5.31 3.63 6.01
N ILE A 155 4.87 3.87 7.25
CA ILE A 155 5.72 4.35 8.34
C ILE A 155 6.79 3.30 8.67
N GLY A 156 6.39 2.03 8.75
CA GLY A 156 7.33 0.93 8.98
C GLY A 156 8.27 0.72 7.80
N PHE A 157 7.78 0.76 6.55
CA PHE A 157 8.63 0.62 5.36
C PHE A 157 9.62 1.77 5.21
N SER A 158 9.20 2.99 5.56
CA SER A 158 10.05 4.19 5.54
C SER A 158 11.13 4.12 6.62
N THR A 159 10.80 3.59 7.80
CA THR A 159 11.78 3.35 8.87
C THR A 159 12.83 2.33 8.43
N LEU A 160 12.42 1.21 7.83
CA LEU A 160 13.34 0.22 7.26
C LEU A 160 14.23 0.83 6.18
N ALA A 161 13.65 1.58 5.26
CA ALA A 161 14.39 2.22 4.17
C ALA A 161 15.37 3.28 4.68
N SER A 162 14.99 4.09 5.67
CA SER A 162 15.89 5.06 6.31
C SER A 162 17.10 4.36 6.95
N ASN A 163 16.84 3.32 7.74
CA ASN A 163 17.90 2.54 8.38
C ASN A 163 18.83 1.88 7.36
N VAL A 164 18.27 1.24 6.33
CA VAL A 164 19.06 0.63 5.24
C VAL A 164 19.88 1.69 4.51
N GLY A 165 19.31 2.86 4.20
CA GLY A 165 20.01 3.95 3.55
C GLY A 165 21.24 4.43 4.31
N GLN A 166 21.20 4.35 5.65
CA GLN A 166 22.28 4.78 6.54
C GLN A 166 23.29 3.67 6.83
N THR A 167 22.83 2.47 7.15
CA THR A 167 23.67 1.38 7.68
C THR A 167 23.92 0.25 6.69
N GLY A 168 23.13 0.17 5.62
CA GLY A 168 23.14 -0.94 4.66
C GLY A 168 22.54 -2.25 5.22
N THR A 169 21.94 -2.23 6.42
CA THR A 169 21.44 -3.44 7.09
C THR A 169 20.04 -3.24 7.69
N PHE A 170 19.43 -4.34 8.12
CA PHE A 170 18.19 -4.33 8.92
C PHE A 170 18.44 -4.44 10.43
N GLN A 171 19.65 -4.14 10.89
CA GLN A 171 19.92 -4.11 12.33
C GLN A 171 19.29 -2.88 12.96
N VAL A 172 18.58 -3.09 14.06
CA VAL A 172 17.98 -2.02 14.86
C VAL A 172 19.09 -1.18 15.48
N GLN A 173 18.91 0.15 15.48
CA GLN A 173 19.86 1.09 16.04
C GLN A 173 19.62 1.32 17.54
N SER A 174 20.67 1.75 18.24
CA SER A 174 20.62 2.27 19.62
C SER A 174 19.49 3.31 19.76
N PRO A 175 18.76 3.35 20.89
CA PRO A 175 19.01 2.69 22.19
C PRO A 175 18.53 1.24 22.30
N ASN A 176 18.02 0.68 21.21
CA ASN A 176 17.53 -0.69 21.18
C ASN A 176 18.52 -1.60 20.42
N ALA A 177 18.34 -2.91 20.51
CA ALA A 177 19.13 -3.89 19.78
C ALA A 177 18.24 -5.00 19.20
N GLY A 178 18.53 -5.43 17.98
CA GLY A 178 17.76 -6.48 17.31
C GLY A 178 17.89 -6.46 15.80
N LEU A 179 17.01 -7.20 15.13
CA LEU A 179 17.00 -7.39 13.68
C LEU A 179 15.57 -7.43 13.13
N TRP A 180 15.32 -6.66 12.07
CA TRP A 180 14.13 -6.85 11.25
C TRP A 180 14.33 -7.97 10.22
N THR A 181 13.39 -8.90 10.17
CA THR A 181 13.29 -9.90 9.09
C THR A 181 12.14 -9.52 8.18
N TYR A 182 12.47 -8.95 7.01
CA TYR A 182 11.51 -8.55 5.98
C TYR A 182 12.12 -8.73 4.57
N PRO A 183 11.33 -9.01 3.51
CA PRO A 183 11.84 -9.03 2.14
C PRO A 183 12.45 -7.67 1.71
N PRO A 184 13.70 -7.64 1.24
CA PRO A 184 14.45 -6.38 1.20
C PRO A 184 14.18 -5.51 -0.02
N ALA A 185 13.57 -6.03 -1.09
CA ALA A 185 13.56 -5.34 -2.38
C ALA A 185 12.87 -3.98 -2.32
N PHE A 186 11.70 -3.88 -1.69
CA PHE A 186 10.96 -2.61 -1.64
C PHE A 186 11.66 -1.56 -0.77
N PRO A 187 12.05 -1.85 0.50
CA PRO A 187 12.75 -0.86 1.33
C PRO A 187 14.10 -0.43 0.76
N THR A 188 14.84 -1.34 0.12
CA THR A 188 16.14 -1.02 -0.47
C THR A 188 16.03 -0.14 -1.72
N VAL A 189 15.02 -0.35 -2.58
CA VAL A 189 14.76 0.56 -3.70
C VAL A 189 14.33 1.93 -3.19
N LEU A 190 13.49 1.99 -2.15
CA LEU A 190 13.09 3.25 -1.52
C LEU A 190 14.30 4.00 -0.95
N ALA A 191 15.17 3.32 -0.20
CA ALA A 191 16.40 3.88 0.35
C ALA A 191 17.32 4.45 -0.74
N TRP A 192 17.44 3.74 -1.85
CA TRP A 192 18.22 4.20 -3.01
C TRP A 192 17.62 5.46 -3.64
N ILE A 193 16.30 5.49 -3.87
CA ILE A 193 15.59 6.65 -4.43
C ILE A 193 15.81 7.89 -3.56
N VAL A 194 15.60 7.77 -2.25
CA VAL A 194 15.83 8.88 -1.30
C VAL A 194 17.29 9.31 -1.36
N GLY A 195 18.23 8.36 -1.32
CA GLY A 195 19.66 8.67 -1.35
C GLY A 195 20.18 9.36 -2.62
N ILE A 196 19.52 9.19 -3.78
CA ILE A 196 19.93 9.85 -5.04
C ILE A 196 19.14 11.12 -5.36
N THR A 197 17.96 11.30 -4.78
CA THR A 197 17.09 12.46 -5.06
C THR A 197 17.04 13.47 -3.92
N ASP A 198 17.46 13.09 -2.72
CA ASP A 198 17.29 13.87 -1.49
C ASP A 198 15.82 14.27 -1.22
N ALA A 199 14.88 13.54 -1.83
CA ALA A 199 13.46 13.79 -1.65
C ALA A 199 12.98 13.27 -0.28
N PRO A 200 12.02 13.95 0.37
CA PRO A 200 11.38 13.44 1.58
C PRO A 200 10.86 12.01 1.39
N ILE A 201 11.05 11.14 2.40
CA ILE A 201 10.74 9.71 2.26
C ILE A 201 9.25 9.47 2.00
N GLU A 202 8.38 10.29 2.60
CA GLU A 202 6.93 10.29 2.39
C GLU A 202 6.56 10.50 0.92
N HIS A 203 7.21 11.43 0.24
CA HIS A 203 7.03 11.63 -1.20
C HIS A 203 7.61 10.46 -2.01
N ALA A 204 8.81 9.99 -1.63
CA ALA A 204 9.48 8.91 -2.36
C ALA A 204 8.68 7.59 -2.33
N ILE A 205 8.17 7.22 -1.16
CA ILE A 205 7.38 6.00 -0.98
C ILE A 205 6.01 6.11 -1.65
N LEU A 206 5.36 7.28 -1.58
CA LEU A 206 4.09 7.55 -2.25
C LEU A 206 4.21 7.36 -3.77
N VAL A 207 5.25 7.95 -4.38
CA VAL A 207 5.52 7.84 -5.82
C VAL A 207 5.84 6.40 -6.20
N LEU A 208 6.74 5.71 -5.47
CA LEU A 208 7.10 4.32 -5.74
C LEU A 208 5.89 3.37 -5.64
N GLY A 209 5.02 3.59 -4.65
CA GLY A 209 3.79 2.83 -4.46
C GLY A 209 2.81 2.96 -5.61
N HIS A 210 2.50 4.19 -6.02
CA HIS A 210 1.56 4.45 -7.13
C HIS A 210 2.14 4.08 -8.49
N LEU A 211 3.44 4.25 -8.70
CA LEU A 211 4.12 3.74 -9.89
C LEU A 211 4.10 2.21 -9.96
N SER A 212 4.16 1.52 -8.82
CA SER A 212 3.98 0.06 -8.78
C SER A 212 2.55 -0.37 -9.16
N MET A 213 1.53 0.40 -8.76
CA MET A 213 0.15 0.18 -9.20
C MET A 213 -0.03 0.43 -10.70
N LEU A 214 0.51 1.53 -11.22
CA LEU A 214 0.52 1.81 -12.66
C LEU A 214 1.21 0.68 -13.43
N ALA A 215 2.38 0.24 -12.96
CA ALA A 215 3.12 -0.87 -13.55
C ALA A 215 2.25 -2.12 -13.62
N LEU A 216 1.55 -2.44 -12.53
CA LEU A 216 0.65 -3.59 -12.49
C LEU A 216 -0.48 -3.49 -13.52
N LEU A 217 -1.13 -2.33 -13.66
CA LEU A 217 -2.18 -2.10 -14.66
C LEU A 217 -1.64 -2.23 -16.09
N LEU A 218 -0.51 -1.59 -16.39
CA LEU A 218 0.14 -1.70 -17.70
C LEU A 218 0.61 -3.13 -18.00
N GLY A 219 1.05 -3.86 -16.98
CA GLY A 219 1.45 -5.26 -17.07
C GLY A 219 0.26 -6.17 -17.38
N VAL A 220 -0.86 -6.00 -16.68
CA VAL A 220 -2.10 -6.74 -16.97
C VAL A 220 -2.56 -6.40 -18.39
N TRP A 221 -2.56 -5.12 -18.77
CA TRP A 221 -2.87 -4.68 -20.13
C TRP A 221 -2.02 -5.42 -21.17
N GLY A 222 -0.70 -5.33 -21.06
CA GLY A 222 0.23 -5.92 -22.02
C GLY A 222 0.13 -7.45 -22.08
N SER A 223 -0.02 -8.10 -20.93
CA SER A 223 -0.14 -9.56 -20.85
C SER A 223 -1.44 -10.07 -21.49
N MET A 224 -2.55 -9.35 -21.32
CA MET A 224 -3.86 -9.75 -21.82
C MET A 224 -4.15 -9.24 -23.24
N ASP A 225 -3.44 -8.22 -23.71
CA ASP A 225 -3.49 -7.78 -25.11
C ASP A 225 -3.03 -8.88 -26.09
N ARG A 226 -2.19 -9.81 -25.62
CA ARG A 226 -1.83 -11.05 -26.35
C ARG A 226 -3.04 -11.92 -26.71
N LEU A 227 -4.09 -11.88 -25.89
CA LEU A 227 -5.37 -12.55 -26.13
C LEU A 227 -6.43 -11.56 -26.64
N GLY A 228 -6.03 -10.33 -26.98
CA GLY A 228 -6.89 -9.24 -27.38
C GLY A 228 -7.84 -8.73 -26.29
N ALA A 229 -7.57 -9.02 -25.01
CA ALA A 229 -8.39 -8.59 -23.86
C ALA A 229 -7.75 -7.49 -22.99
N GLY A 230 -6.60 -6.95 -23.39
CA GLY A 230 -5.77 -6.02 -22.60
C GLY A 230 -6.55 -4.88 -21.95
N ALA A 231 -7.13 -4.00 -22.78
CA ALA A 231 -7.86 -2.83 -22.28
C ALA A 231 -9.09 -3.21 -21.46
N SER A 232 -9.83 -4.25 -21.85
CA SER A 232 -11.00 -4.75 -21.11
C SER A 232 -10.64 -5.29 -19.73
N SER A 233 -9.51 -6.01 -19.60
CA SER A 233 -9.02 -6.53 -18.32
C SER A 233 -8.60 -5.41 -17.37
N VAL A 234 -7.97 -4.35 -17.88
CA VAL A 234 -7.61 -3.17 -17.07
C VAL A 234 -8.86 -2.43 -16.59
N LEU A 235 -9.83 -2.19 -17.47
CA LEU A 235 -11.10 -1.58 -17.09
C LEU A 235 -11.87 -2.47 -16.09
N ALA A 236 -11.74 -3.79 -16.20
CA ALA A 236 -12.32 -4.72 -15.24
C ALA A 236 -11.72 -4.58 -13.84
N MET A 237 -10.45 -4.21 -13.71
CA MET A 237 -9.87 -3.88 -12.40
C MET A 237 -10.57 -2.66 -11.78
N GLY A 238 -11.03 -1.70 -12.57
CA GLY A 238 -11.81 -0.55 -12.08
C GLY A 238 -13.20 -0.88 -11.54
N ALA A 239 -13.71 -2.11 -11.71
CA ALA A 239 -15.02 -2.50 -11.20
C ALA A 239 -15.01 -2.93 -9.72
N SER A 240 -13.87 -2.88 -9.03
CA SER A 240 -13.79 -3.20 -7.61
C SER A 240 -12.74 -2.37 -6.87
N PHE A 241 -12.90 -2.25 -5.55
CA PHE A 241 -12.01 -1.42 -4.73
C PHE A 241 -10.73 -2.13 -4.31
N ALA A 242 -10.67 -3.46 -4.38
CA ALA A 242 -9.62 -4.31 -3.80
C ALA A 242 -8.18 -3.74 -3.81
N LEU A 243 -7.46 -3.81 -4.94
CA LEU A 243 -6.06 -3.35 -4.99
C LEU A 243 -5.93 -1.85 -4.76
N PHE A 244 -6.92 -1.06 -5.20
CA PHE A 244 -6.93 0.39 -5.02
C PHE A 244 -6.99 0.77 -3.54
N ALA A 245 -7.80 0.07 -2.75
CA ALA A 245 -7.89 0.23 -1.31
C ALA A 245 -6.57 -0.15 -0.64
N LYS A 246 -5.87 -1.20 -1.10
CA LYS A 246 -4.56 -1.55 -0.51
C LYS A 246 -3.44 -0.57 -0.88
N VAL A 247 -3.45 0.00 -2.08
CA VAL A 247 -2.54 1.09 -2.47
C VAL A 247 -2.82 2.33 -1.61
N PHE A 248 -4.09 2.67 -1.42
CA PHE A 248 -4.51 3.80 -0.59
C PHE A 248 -4.09 3.63 0.88
N ASP A 249 -4.29 2.44 1.44
CA ASP A 249 -3.83 2.05 2.78
C ASP A 249 -2.30 1.78 2.85
N SER A 250 -1.53 2.28 1.87
CA SER A 250 -0.07 2.23 1.86
C SER A 250 0.57 0.82 1.87
N GLY A 251 -0.20 -0.21 1.51
CA GLY A 251 0.26 -1.59 1.33
C GLY A 251 1.11 -1.80 0.07
N TYR A 252 2.04 -0.88 -0.21
CA TYR A 252 2.77 -0.80 -1.47
C TYR A 252 3.62 -2.03 -1.81
N PRO A 253 4.36 -2.66 -0.87
CA PRO A 253 5.11 -3.88 -1.19
C PRO A 253 4.21 -5.04 -1.62
N THR A 254 3.03 -5.17 -1.00
CA THR A 254 2.04 -6.18 -1.38
C THR A 254 1.56 -5.99 -2.82
N VAL A 255 1.30 -4.74 -3.23
CA VAL A 255 0.90 -4.39 -4.60
C VAL A 255 2.06 -4.60 -5.57
N ALA A 256 3.26 -4.11 -5.25
CA ALA A 256 4.46 -4.27 -6.07
C ALA A 256 4.82 -5.76 -6.31
N SER A 257 4.60 -6.62 -5.31
CA SER A 257 4.87 -8.05 -5.46
C SER A 257 3.97 -8.75 -6.50
N GLN A 258 2.81 -8.15 -6.82
CA GLN A 258 1.90 -8.66 -7.85
C GLN A 258 2.50 -8.54 -9.27
N LEU A 259 3.57 -7.77 -9.46
CA LEU A 259 4.30 -7.72 -10.74
C LEU A 259 4.79 -9.11 -11.18
N GLY A 260 5.05 -10.02 -10.23
CA GLY A 260 5.37 -11.43 -10.54
C GLY A 260 4.26 -12.15 -11.30
N LEU A 261 2.99 -11.77 -11.10
CA LEU A 261 1.85 -12.34 -11.82
C LEU A 261 1.84 -11.96 -13.29
N ILE A 262 2.39 -10.80 -13.67
CA ILE A 262 2.51 -10.39 -15.08
C ILE A 262 3.37 -11.41 -15.84
N VAL A 263 4.48 -11.82 -15.22
CA VAL A 263 5.37 -12.85 -15.78
C VAL A 263 4.65 -14.20 -15.83
N GLY A 264 3.92 -14.56 -14.78
CA GLY A 264 3.09 -15.77 -14.75
C GLY A 264 2.06 -15.81 -15.89
N LEU A 265 1.33 -14.72 -16.11
CA LEU A 265 0.32 -14.62 -17.17
C LEU A 265 0.93 -14.72 -18.56
N LEU A 266 2.06 -14.04 -18.81
CA LEU A 266 2.80 -14.12 -20.08
C LEU A 266 3.28 -15.54 -20.40
N ILE A 267 3.55 -16.36 -19.39
CA ILE A 267 4.08 -17.71 -19.54
C ILE A 267 2.98 -18.76 -19.61
N VAL A 268 2.00 -18.69 -18.73
CA VAL A 268 0.97 -19.73 -18.57
C VAL A 268 -0.09 -19.64 -19.66
N LEU A 269 -0.40 -18.44 -20.14
CA LEU A 269 -1.38 -18.23 -21.22
C LEU A 269 -0.74 -18.31 -22.62
N ARG A 270 0.54 -18.66 -22.71
CA ARG A 270 1.25 -18.81 -24.00
C ARG A 270 0.98 -20.19 -24.63
N PRO A 271 0.39 -20.25 -25.84
CA PRO A 271 0.06 -21.51 -26.51
C PRO A 271 1.31 -22.32 -26.92
N LEU A 272 2.34 -21.66 -27.48
CA LEU A 272 3.52 -22.29 -28.08
C LEU A 272 4.83 -21.78 -27.47
N GLN A 273 5.75 -22.69 -27.15
CA GLN A 273 7.01 -22.38 -26.44
C GLN A 273 8.22 -22.68 -27.33
N GLN A 274 8.93 -21.62 -27.68
CA GLN A 274 9.85 -21.60 -28.83
C GLN A 274 11.34 -21.41 -28.44
N SER A 275 11.70 -21.25 -27.15
CA SER A 275 13.11 -21.39 -26.75
C SER A 275 13.24 -21.71 -25.25
N LEU A 276 13.79 -22.87 -24.92
CA LEU A 276 13.79 -23.37 -23.55
C LEU A 276 14.68 -22.56 -22.60
N ARG A 277 15.93 -22.28 -23.00
CA ARG A 277 16.96 -21.83 -22.04
C ARG A 277 16.76 -20.39 -21.58
N TYR A 278 16.75 -19.41 -22.49
CA TYR A 278 16.66 -18.00 -22.13
C TYR A 278 15.31 -17.63 -21.50
N HIS A 279 14.24 -18.25 -21.98
CA HIS A 279 12.89 -18.04 -21.45
C HIS A 279 12.78 -18.58 -20.02
N ILE A 280 13.26 -19.80 -19.75
CA ILE A 280 13.30 -20.37 -18.40
C ILE A 280 14.20 -19.54 -17.49
N THR A 281 15.39 -19.10 -17.94
CA THR A 281 16.28 -18.29 -17.10
C THR A 281 15.65 -16.95 -16.73
N ALA A 282 15.00 -16.28 -17.68
CA ALA A 282 14.29 -15.02 -17.42
C ALA A 282 13.13 -15.23 -16.46
N PHE A 283 12.37 -16.33 -16.64
CA PHE A 283 11.28 -16.68 -15.73
C PHE A 283 11.76 -16.95 -14.31
N VAL A 284 12.77 -17.79 -14.13
CA VAL A 284 13.34 -18.11 -12.81
C VAL A 284 13.88 -16.84 -12.14
N PHE A 285 14.62 -16.02 -12.89
CA PHE A 285 15.13 -14.74 -12.38
C PHE A 285 13.98 -13.84 -11.89
N LEU A 286 12.94 -13.64 -12.68
CA LEU A 286 11.82 -12.75 -12.31
C LEU A 286 10.93 -13.34 -11.21
N ALA A 287 10.82 -14.67 -11.11
CA ALA A 287 10.15 -15.32 -10.00
C ALA A 287 10.91 -15.07 -8.68
N ILE A 288 12.25 -15.14 -8.70
CA ILE A 288 13.10 -14.76 -7.55
C ILE A 288 12.90 -13.28 -7.21
N CYS A 289 12.83 -12.39 -8.22
CA CYS A 289 12.58 -10.97 -8.00
C CYS A 289 11.26 -10.74 -7.25
N ALA A 290 10.19 -11.47 -7.60
CA ALA A 290 8.89 -11.35 -6.94
C ALA A 290 8.94 -11.77 -5.45
N VAL A 291 9.69 -12.84 -5.13
CA VAL A 291 9.88 -13.33 -3.74
C VAL A 291 10.56 -12.27 -2.87
N LEU A 292 11.49 -11.50 -3.43
CA LEU A 292 12.26 -10.49 -2.68
C LEU A 292 11.46 -9.23 -2.35
N ILE A 293 10.29 -9.02 -2.99
CA ILE A 293 9.40 -7.87 -2.73
C ILE A 293 8.46 -8.15 -1.56
N HIS A 294 7.67 -9.22 -1.67
CA HIS A 294 6.72 -9.63 -0.63
C HIS A 294 6.29 -11.08 -0.84
N PRO A 295 6.00 -11.88 0.20
CA PRO A 295 5.70 -13.30 0.03
C PRO A 295 4.36 -13.56 -0.67
N THR A 296 3.40 -12.63 -0.61
CA THR A 296 2.06 -12.79 -1.20
C THR A 296 2.09 -12.92 -2.72
N GLY A 297 2.81 -12.05 -3.44
CA GLY A 297 2.94 -12.14 -4.90
C GLY A 297 3.54 -13.48 -5.34
N ALA A 298 4.47 -14.00 -4.54
CA ALA A 298 5.08 -15.30 -4.75
C ALA A 298 4.06 -16.44 -4.56
N ILE A 299 3.29 -16.44 -3.46
CA ILE A 299 2.22 -17.43 -3.23
C ILE A 299 1.20 -17.42 -4.37
N TYR A 300 0.84 -16.25 -4.90
CA TYR A 300 -0.15 -16.16 -5.97
C TYR A 300 0.38 -16.62 -7.32
N LEU A 301 1.66 -16.35 -7.60
CA LEU A 301 2.36 -16.92 -8.73
C LEU A 301 2.39 -18.45 -8.60
N ALA A 302 2.75 -18.98 -7.44
CA ALA A 302 2.74 -20.42 -7.18
C ALA A 302 1.36 -21.04 -7.39
N ALA A 303 0.28 -20.37 -6.97
CA ALA A 303 -1.09 -20.81 -7.22
C ALA A 303 -1.47 -20.80 -8.71
N LEU A 304 -1.01 -19.80 -9.48
CA LEU A 304 -1.22 -19.74 -10.94
C LEU A 304 -0.48 -20.89 -11.64
N LEU A 305 0.75 -21.16 -11.23
CA LEU A 305 1.55 -22.26 -11.74
C LEU A 305 0.93 -23.62 -11.36
N LEU A 306 0.40 -23.76 -10.15
CA LEU A 306 -0.36 -24.95 -9.74
C LEU A 306 -1.61 -25.14 -10.60
N ALA A 307 -2.35 -24.08 -10.91
CA ALA A 307 -3.51 -24.15 -11.79
C ALA A 307 -3.12 -24.60 -13.22
N SER A 308 -1.98 -24.13 -13.73
CA SER A 308 -1.41 -24.60 -15.00
C SER A 308 -1.07 -26.10 -14.95
N ILE A 309 -0.49 -26.56 -13.84
CA ILE A 309 -0.18 -27.98 -13.60
C ILE A 309 -1.46 -28.83 -13.56
N MET A 310 -2.49 -28.41 -12.83
CA MET A 310 -3.74 -29.15 -12.67
C MET A 310 -4.54 -29.25 -13.98
N THR A 311 -4.44 -28.23 -14.83
CA THR A 311 -5.10 -28.24 -16.15
C THR A 311 -4.35 -29.04 -17.21
N ARG A 312 -3.08 -29.41 -16.97
CA ARG A 312 -2.22 -30.18 -17.90
C ARG A 312 -2.79 -31.54 -18.30
N VAL A 313 -3.48 -32.23 -17.40
CA VAL A 313 -4.01 -33.59 -17.66
C VAL A 313 -4.90 -33.61 -18.90
N ARG A 314 -5.51 -32.46 -19.23
CA ARG A 314 -6.48 -32.28 -20.31
C ARG A 314 -5.89 -31.76 -21.62
N LEU A 315 -4.57 -31.55 -21.69
CA LEU A 315 -3.86 -31.20 -22.92
C LEU A 315 -3.63 -32.45 -23.80
N SER A 316 -3.45 -32.26 -25.11
CA SER A 316 -3.02 -33.35 -25.99
C SER A 316 -1.60 -33.82 -25.63
N GLU A 317 -1.19 -35.02 -26.04
CA GLU A 317 0.16 -35.52 -25.74
C GLU A 317 1.27 -34.67 -26.37
N GLU A 318 0.99 -34.08 -27.54
CA GLU A 318 1.89 -33.13 -28.22
C GLU A 318 2.06 -31.84 -27.40
N GLU A 319 0.96 -31.24 -26.95
CA GLU A 319 0.95 -30.06 -26.08
C GLU A 319 1.63 -30.34 -24.72
N LYS A 320 1.43 -31.53 -24.15
CA LYS A 320 2.08 -31.95 -22.89
C LYS A 320 3.59 -32.06 -23.04
N SER A 321 4.08 -32.49 -24.20
CA SER A 321 5.50 -32.60 -24.50
C SER A 321 6.14 -31.23 -24.60
N GLN A 322 5.52 -30.31 -25.36
CA GLN A 322 6.03 -28.95 -25.57
C GLN A 322 6.09 -28.14 -24.26
N ARG A 323 5.11 -28.29 -23.36
CA ARG A 323 5.04 -27.54 -22.09
C ARG A 323 5.79 -28.17 -20.91
N LYS A 324 6.36 -29.37 -21.08
CA LYS A 324 7.06 -30.13 -20.02
C LYS A 324 8.14 -29.32 -19.28
N PRO A 325 8.96 -28.49 -19.95
CA PRO A 325 10.05 -27.78 -19.27
C PRO A 325 9.58 -26.66 -18.35
N ILE A 326 8.52 -25.94 -18.73
CA ILE A 326 7.90 -24.93 -17.85
C ILE A 326 7.20 -25.60 -16.68
N PHE A 327 6.55 -26.74 -16.90
CA PHE A 327 6.00 -27.54 -15.81
C PHE A 327 7.07 -27.92 -14.78
N LEU A 328 8.20 -28.47 -15.23
CA LEU A 328 9.29 -28.86 -14.34
C LEU A 328 9.88 -27.64 -13.60
N THR A 329 10.09 -26.55 -14.33
CA THR A 329 10.57 -25.28 -13.76
C THR A 329 9.59 -24.74 -12.71
N SER A 330 8.29 -24.82 -12.99
CA SER A 330 7.23 -24.40 -12.07
C SER A 330 7.24 -25.21 -10.78
N VAL A 331 7.38 -26.54 -10.89
CA VAL A 331 7.54 -27.42 -9.73
C VAL A 331 8.77 -27.02 -8.91
N ILE A 332 9.92 -26.80 -9.56
CA ILE A 332 11.16 -26.38 -8.88
C ILE A 332 10.97 -25.03 -8.17
N ILE A 333 10.36 -24.05 -8.83
CA ILE A 333 10.09 -22.73 -8.25
C ILE A 333 9.18 -22.87 -7.03
N ILE A 334 8.05 -23.57 -7.16
CA ILE A 334 7.10 -23.80 -6.06
C ILE A 334 7.80 -24.50 -4.88
N SER A 335 8.56 -25.56 -5.14
CA SER A 335 9.30 -26.29 -4.10
C SER A 335 10.36 -25.41 -3.41
N SER A 336 11.12 -24.63 -4.18
CA SER A 336 12.15 -23.73 -3.64
C SER A 336 11.54 -22.66 -2.75
N MET A 337 10.42 -22.06 -3.16
CA MET A 337 9.70 -21.06 -2.39
C MET A 337 9.17 -21.62 -1.08
N PHE A 338 8.64 -22.85 -1.10
CA PHE A 338 8.19 -23.54 0.10
C PHE A 338 9.33 -23.81 1.08
N VAL A 339 10.50 -24.25 0.59
CA VAL A 339 11.69 -24.48 1.42
C VAL A 339 12.19 -23.18 2.06
N VAL A 340 12.25 -22.07 1.31
CA VAL A 340 12.64 -20.77 1.85
C VAL A 340 11.68 -20.31 2.95
N ALA A 341 10.37 -20.47 2.74
CA ALA A 341 9.36 -20.17 3.75
C ALA A 341 9.57 -20.97 5.05
N LEU A 342 9.85 -22.26 4.94
CA LEU A 342 10.08 -23.14 6.10
C LEU A 342 11.37 -22.85 6.86
N ILE A 343 12.46 -22.53 6.18
CA ILE A 343 13.78 -22.39 6.83
C ILE A 343 13.97 -21.00 7.42
N PHE A 344 13.57 -19.94 6.70
CA PHE A 344 13.91 -18.57 7.09
C PHE A 344 12.82 -17.86 7.87
N PHE A 345 11.55 -18.14 7.55
CA PHE A 345 10.42 -17.40 8.12
C PHE A 345 9.73 -18.18 9.24
N ALA A 346 9.48 -19.48 9.06
CA ALA A 346 8.74 -20.28 10.05
C ALA A 346 9.39 -20.32 11.47
N PRO A 347 10.73 -20.43 11.63
CA PRO A 347 11.34 -20.51 12.97
C PRO A 347 11.31 -19.21 13.77
N ARG A 348 10.99 -18.07 13.12
CA ARG A 348 11.06 -16.72 13.70
C ARG A 348 9.68 -16.15 14.05
N MET A 349 8.63 -16.96 13.93
CA MET A 349 7.25 -16.55 14.19
C MET A 349 6.93 -16.56 15.68
N LEU A 350 6.17 -15.55 16.12
CA LEU A 350 5.68 -15.38 17.48
C LEU A 350 4.77 -16.54 17.92
N SER A 351 4.69 -16.78 19.23
CA SER A 351 3.83 -17.78 19.87
C SER A 351 2.34 -17.44 19.87
N GLU A 352 1.95 -16.27 19.34
CA GLU A 352 0.56 -15.80 19.36
C GLU A 352 -0.13 -15.97 17.99
N PRO A 353 -1.40 -16.42 17.96
CA PRO A 353 -2.16 -16.54 16.73
C PRO A 353 -2.45 -15.17 16.12
N VAL A 354 -2.00 -14.97 14.88
CA VAL A 354 -2.32 -13.75 14.11
C VAL A 354 -3.73 -13.92 13.55
N PHE A 355 -4.66 -13.12 14.07
CA PHE A 355 -6.00 -13.00 13.52
C PHE A 355 -5.98 -12.17 12.23
N ALA A 356 -6.71 -12.63 11.21
CA ALA A 356 -6.87 -11.88 9.97
C ALA A 356 -7.56 -10.54 10.22
N GLU A 357 -7.06 -9.47 9.60
CA GLU A 357 -7.43 -8.08 9.86
C GLU A 357 -8.95 -7.83 9.80
N TYR A 358 -9.66 -8.61 8.99
CA TYR A 358 -11.08 -8.46 8.72
C TYR A 358 -11.86 -9.79 8.87
N GLY A 359 -11.32 -10.74 9.63
CA GLY A 359 -11.87 -12.10 9.72
C GLY A 359 -11.59 -12.94 8.46
N TRP A 360 -12.45 -13.92 8.17
CA TRP A 360 -12.20 -14.86 7.06
C TRP A 360 -12.13 -14.16 5.70
N GLN A 361 -10.92 -14.10 5.14
CA GLN A 361 -10.63 -13.34 3.92
C GLN A 361 -11.33 -13.85 2.65
N GLY A 362 -11.79 -15.11 2.61
CA GLY A 362 -12.60 -15.66 1.53
C GLY A 362 -14.11 -15.52 1.73
N GLY A 363 -14.54 -14.82 2.78
CA GLY A 363 -15.94 -14.60 3.16
C GLY A 363 -16.38 -13.15 2.94
N LYS A 364 -16.86 -12.50 4.01
CA LYS A 364 -17.38 -11.12 3.98
C LYS A 364 -16.38 -10.11 3.37
N PRO A 365 -15.09 -10.09 3.73
CA PRO A 365 -14.11 -9.16 3.13
C PRO A 365 -13.96 -9.34 1.62
N MET A 366 -13.96 -10.56 1.10
CA MET A 366 -13.86 -10.80 -0.35
C MET A 366 -15.05 -10.16 -1.08
N LEU A 367 -16.27 -10.39 -0.59
CA LEU A 367 -17.49 -9.81 -1.17
C LEU A 367 -17.52 -8.29 -1.06
N MET A 368 -16.99 -7.76 0.03
CA MET A 368 -16.92 -6.33 0.29
C MET A 368 -16.00 -5.60 -0.70
N PHE A 369 -14.80 -6.14 -0.93
CA PHE A 369 -13.81 -5.48 -1.79
C PHE A 369 -13.88 -5.89 -3.26
N ASN A 370 -14.40 -7.09 -3.57
CA ASN A 370 -14.46 -7.64 -4.94
C ASN A 370 -15.89 -7.94 -5.42
N GLY A 371 -16.94 -7.66 -4.63
CA GLY A 371 -18.32 -8.11 -4.89
C GLY A 371 -18.84 -7.86 -6.31
N PRO A 372 -18.79 -6.62 -6.84
CA PRO A 372 -19.24 -6.34 -8.19
C PRO A 372 -18.45 -7.17 -9.23
N LEU A 373 -17.14 -7.25 -9.06
CA LEU A 373 -16.27 -8.01 -9.96
C LEU A 373 -16.49 -9.52 -9.85
N MET A 374 -16.78 -10.04 -8.65
CA MET A 374 -17.14 -11.44 -8.44
C MET A 374 -18.43 -11.82 -9.17
N LEU A 375 -19.44 -10.94 -9.18
CA LEU A 375 -20.69 -11.18 -9.89
C LEU A 375 -20.44 -11.27 -11.40
N LEU A 376 -19.69 -10.31 -11.96
CA LEU A 376 -19.31 -10.31 -13.37
C LEU A 376 -18.44 -11.52 -13.73
N ALA A 377 -17.49 -11.89 -12.86
CA ALA A 377 -16.62 -13.03 -13.05
C ALA A 377 -17.40 -14.35 -13.00
N SER A 378 -18.36 -14.50 -12.10
CA SER A 378 -19.21 -15.71 -12.02
C SER A 378 -20.00 -15.94 -13.31
N ILE A 379 -20.56 -14.85 -13.86
CA ILE A 379 -21.21 -14.87 -15.18
C ILE A 379 -20.20 -15.28 -16.26
N SER A 380 -19.00 -14.68 -16.24
CA SER A 380 -17.93 -14.97 -17.21
C SER A 380 -17.43 -16.42 -17.15
N ILE A 381 -17.28 -16.99 -15.96
CA ILE A 381 -16.91 -18.40 -15.75
C ILE A 381 -18.00 -19.32 -16.31
N TYR A 382 -19.27 -19.03 -16.00
CA TYR A 382 -20.39 -19.85 -16.47
C TYR A 382 -20.47 -19.88 -18.01
N LEU A 383 -20.31 -18.71 -18.65
CA LEU A 383 -20.38 -18.55 -20.09
C LEU A 383 -19.15 -19.09 -20.81
N GLY A 384 -17.96 -18.85 -20.25
CA GLY A 384 -16.67 -19.26 -20.80
C GLY A 384 -16.21 -20.66 -20.39
N ARG A 385 -17.05 -21.45 -19.71
CA ARG A 385 -16.67 -22.77 -19.15
C ARG A 385 -16.13 -23.79 -20.17
N ALA A 386 -16.36 -23.57 -21.46
CA ALA A 386 -15.85 -24.42 -22.54
C ALA A 386 -14.44 -24.03 -23.02
N SER A 387 -13.92 -22.88 -22.59
CA SER A 387 -12.58 -22.38 -22.93
C SER A 387 -11.51 -22.94 -21.99
N ARG A 388 -10.32 -23.22 -22.52
CA ARG A 388 -9.16 -23.62 -21.72
C ARG A 388 -8.64 -22.48 -20.84
N GLU A 389 -8.59 -21.25 -21.37
CA GLU A 389 -8.12 -20.06 -20.67
C GLU A 389 -9.00 -19.76 -19.44
N ILE A 390 -10.31 -19.72 -19.62
CA ILE A 390 -11.26 -19.45 -18.52
C ILE A 390 -11.20 -20.55 -17.47
N ARG A 391 -11.06 -21.83 -17.87
CA ARG A 391 -10.87 -22.92 -16.90
C ARG A 391 -9.59 -22.78 -16.09
N LEU A 392 -8.47 -22.46 -16.73
CA LEU A 392 -7.19 -22.26 -16.05
C LEU A 392 -7.30 -21.13 -15.01
N LEU A 393 -7.85 -19.99 -15.42
CA LEU A 393 -8.04 -18.84 -14.54
C LEU A 393 -9.04 -19.12 -13.42
N SER A 394 -10.08 -19.92 -13.68
CA SER A 394 -11.04 -20.38 -12.67
C SER A 394 -10.39 -21.28 -11.64
N VAL A 395 -9.52 -22.21 -12.06
CA VAL A 395 -8.75 -23.07 -11.14
C VAL A 395 -7.77 -22.23 -10.33
N TRP A 396 -7.15 -21.21 -10.93
CA TRP A 396 -6.28 -20.28 -10.21
C TRP A 396 -7.05 -19.51 -9.13
N PHE A 397 -8.18 -18.90 -9.50
CA PHE A 397 -9.07 -18.22 -8.55
C PHE A 397 -9.54 -19.16 -7.44
N ALA A 398 -9.98 -20.38 -7.77
CA ALA A 398 -10.43 -21.37 -6.80
C ALA A 398 -9.30 -21.81 -5.85
N SER A 399 -8.06 -21.92 -6.36
CA SER A 399 -6.88 -22.25 -5.53
C SER A 399 -6.59 -21.14 -4.53
N LEU A 400 -6.65 -19.87 -4.94
CA LEU A 400 -6.52 -18.73 -4.04
C LEU A 400 -7.65 -18.69 -3.01
N TRP A 401 -8.89 -18.97 -3.43
CA TRP A 401 -10.02 -19.02 -2.52
C TRP A 401 -9.86 -20.13 -1.47
N LEU A 402 -9.37 -21.30 -1.88
CA LEU A 402 -9.07 -22.42 -0.97
C LEU A 402 -7.99 -22.07 0.06
N LEU A 403 -6.94 -21.31 -0.34
CA LEU A 403 -5.92 -20.84 0.60
C LEU A 403 -6.50 -19.99 1.75
N SER A 404 -7.61 -19.28 1.52
CA SER A 404 -8.22 -18.42 2.55
C SER A 404 -8.80 -19.18 3.75
N PHE A 405 -9.05 -20.49 3.61
CA PHE A 405 -9.55 -21.34 4.70
C PHE A 405 -8.56 -21.43 5.87
N VAL A 406 -7.29 -21.07 5.67
CA VAL A 406 -6.32 -20.95 6.77
C VAL A 406 -6.83 -20.06 7.91
N HIS A 407 -7.68 -19.06 7.60
CA HIS A 407 -8.26 -18.14 8.59
C HIS A 407 -9.49 -18.68 9.34
N LEU A 408 -10.06 -19.83 8.92
CA LEU A 408 -11.24 -20.43 9.57
C LEU A 408 -10.89 -21.48 10.62
N ILE A 409 -9.65 -21.98 10.62
CA ILE A 409 -9.26 -23.11 11.44
C ILE A 409 -8.62 -22.58 12.74
N GLU A 410 -9.47 -22.35 13.74
CA GLU A 410 -9.06 -22.01 15.10
C GLU A 410 -8.25 -23.18 15.70
N GLY A 411 -6.99 -22.95 16.09
CA GLY A 411 -6.10 -23.97 16.70
C GLY A 411 -4.88 -24.44 15.89
N LEU A 412 -4.71 -23.99 14.63
CA LEU A 412 -3.46 -24.22 13.87
C LEU A 412 -2.28 -23.34 14.31
N ALA A 413 -2.46 -22.52 15.35
CA ALA A 413 -1.42 -21.69 15.95
C ALA A 413 -0.16 -22.50 16.35
N ASN A 414 -0.34 -23.78 16.68
CA ASN A 414 0.75 -24.68 17.03
C ASN A 414 1.57 -25.17 15.82
N ILE A 415 1.10 -24.94 14.58
CA ILE A 415 1.82 -25.28 13.35
C ILE A 415 2.38 -24.00 12.74
N GLN A 416 3.67 -23.75 12.98
CA GLN A 416 4.38 -22.53 12.56
C GLN A 416 4.16 -22.15 11.09
N VAL A 417 4.11 -23.15 10.20
CA VAL A 417 3.92 -22.95 8.75
C VAL A 417 2.54 -22.37 8.42
N LEU A 418 1.51 -22.84 9.11
CA LEU A 418 0.13 -22.40 8.89
C LEU A 418 -0.12 -21.06 9.56
N SER A 419 0.53 -20.79 10.69
CA SER A 419 0.59 -19.45 11.29
C SER A 419 1.27 -18.45 10.34
N LEU A 420 2.41 -18.81 9.73
CA LEU A 420 3.11 -17.97 8.74
C LEU A 420 2.24 -17.70 7.52
N LEU A 421 1.52 -18.72 7.03
CA LEU A 421 0.60 -18.58 5.92
C LEU A 421 -0.57 -17.66 6.28
N SER A 422 -1.16 -17.80 7.47
CA SER A 422 -2.22 -16.91 7.97
C SER A 422 -1.74 -15.46 8.07
N TYR A 423 -0.58 -15.23 8.69
CA TYR A 423 0.02 -13.89 8.80
C TYR A 423 0.30 -13.28 7.43
N THR A 424 0.81 -14.07 6.47
CA THR A 424 1.10 -13.58 5.12
C THR A 424 -0.18 -13.25 4.33
N LEU A 425 -1.27 -13.97 4.60
CA LEU A 425 -2.55 -13.85 3.88
C LEU A 425 -3.59 -13.02 4.64
N TYR A 426 -3.21 -12.35 5.73
CA TYR A 426 -4.11 -11.68 6.67
C TYR A 426 -5.05 -10.63 6.02
N SER A 427 -4.62 -10.01 4.92
CA SER A 427 -5.40 -9.02 4.14
C SER A 427 -5.70 -9.46 2.71
N MET A 428 -5.65 -10.77 2.41
CA MET A 428 -5.68 -11.30 1.04
C MET A 428 -6.93 -10.93 0.24
N ALA A 429 -8.04 -10.57 0.88
CA ALA A 429 -9.25 -10.10 0.20
C ALA A 429 -9.00 -8.88 -0.69
N LEU A 430 -8.04 -8.02 -0.31
CA LEU A 430 -7.72 -6.79 -1.03
C LEU A 430 -6.82 -7.01 -2.26
N HIS A 431 -6.12 -8.15 -2.38
CA HIS A 431 -5.09 -8.30 -3.40
C HIS A 431 -5.04 -9.64 -4.11
N ALA A 432 -5.46 -10.75 -3.48
CA ALA A 432 -5.37 -12.07 -4.09
C ALA A 432 -6.33 -12.25 -5.27
N TYR A 433 -7.58 -11.83 -5.10
CA TYR A 433 -8.67 -12.18 -6.01
C TYR A 433 -8.80 -11.21 -7.19
N HIS A 434 -8.28 -10.00 -7.04
CA HIS A 434 -8.58 -8.90 -7.94
C HIS A 434 -8.13 -9.15 -9.39
N ILE A 435 -6.85 -9.51 -9.60
CA ILE A 435 -6.31 -9.79 -10.93
C ILE A 435 -6.96 -11.01 -11.58
N PRO A 436 -7.06 -12.19 -10.91
CA PRO A 436 -7.76 -13.33 -11.48
C PRO A 436 -9.18 -13.00 -11.96
N LEU A 437 -9.97 -12.33 -11.12
CA LEU A 437 -11.34 -11.95 -11.47
C LEU A 437 -11.38 -10.94 -12.62
N ALA A 438 -10.52 -9.92 -12.60
CA ALA A 438 -10.47 -8.89 -13.63
C ALA A 438 -10.05 -9.45 -15.00
N VAL A 439 -9.10 -10.38 -15.02
CA VAL A 439 -8.66 -11.04 -16.25
C VAL A 439 -9.77 -11.92 -16.84
N ILE A 440 -10.48 -12.69 -15.99
CA ILE A 440 -11.65 -13.49 -16.40
C ILE A 440 -12.74 -12.60 -17.02
N VAL A 441 -13.09 -11.49 -16.36
CA VAL A 441 -14.11 -10.55 -16.85
C VAL A 441 -13.64 -9.85 -18.13
N GLY A 442 -12.38 -9.44 -18.20
CA GLY A 442 -11.82 -8.77 -19.37
C GLY A 442 -11.82 -9.64 -20.63
N LEU A 443 -11.55 -10.94 -20.47
CA LEU A 443 -11.64 -11.92 -21.57
C LEU A 443 -13.07 -12.00 -22.14
N LEU A 444 -14.10 -11.99 -21.29
CA LEU A 444 -15.49 -11.99 -21.77
C LEU A 444 -15.91 -10.64 -22.38
N ALA A 445 -15.48 -9.54 -21.77
CA ALA A 445 -15.86 -8.20 -22.18
C ALA A 445 -15.20 -7.76 -23.51
N SER A 446 -14.11 -8.41 -23.92
CA SER A 446 -13.43 -8.07 -25.17
C SER A 446 -14.18 -8.57 -26.40
N ARG A 447 -14.12 -7.77 -27.47
CA ARG A 447 -14.62 -8.13 -28.80
C ARG A 447 -13.53 -8.70 -29.71
N SER A 448 -12.28 -8.64 -29.27
CA SER A 448 -11.10 -9.06 -30.02
C SER A 448 -10.41 -10.26 -29.36
N THR A 449 -11.15 -11.12 -28.67
CA THR A 449 -10.61 -12.34 -28.06
C THR A 449 -10.94 -13.58 -28.87
N SER A 450 -10.01 -14.53 -28.86
CA SER A 450 -10.23 -15.89 -29.35
C SER A 450 -10.05 -16.88 -28.21
N PHE A 451 -11.00 -17.79 -28.05
CA PHE A 451 -11.00 -18.81 -27.01
C PHE A 451 -10.67 -20.18 -27.60
N THR A 452 -9.81 -20.95 -26.92
CA THR A 452 -9.55 -22.33 -27.34
C THR A 452 -10.63 -23.26 -26.76
N SER A 453 -11.45 -23.84 -27.64
CA SER A 453 -12.45 -24.85 -27.23
C SER A 453 -11.77 -26.13 -26.77
N ILE A 454 -12.49 -26.89 -25.94
CA ILE A 454 -12.00 -28.16 -25.38
C ILE A 454 -12.43 -29.35 -26.24
N ASP A 455 -13.53 -29.20 -26.98
CA ASP A 455 -13.95 -30.14 -28.00
C ASP A 455 -13.36 -29.68 -29.35
N ASP A 456 -12.60 -30.57 -30.01
CA ASP A 456 -11.89 -30.36 -31.28
C ASP A 456 -12.84 -30.18 -32.49
N SER A 457 -13.88 -29.36 -32.38
CA SER A 457 -14.54 -28.84 -33.58
C SER A 457 -13.65 -27.75 -34.18
N SER A 458 -12.53 -28.15 -34.79
CA SER A 458 -11.77 -27.28 -35.67
C SER A 458 -12.74 -26.82 -36.76
N SER A 459 -13.17 -25.56 -36.72
CA SER A 459 -13.87 -24.98 -37.85
C SER A 459 -12.97 -25.14 -39.07
N TRP A 460 -13.56 -25.57 -40.18
CA TRP A 460 -12.87 -26.14 -41.34
C TRP A 460 -11.93 -25.16 -42.08
N PHE A 461 -11.84 -23.90 -41.60
CA PHE A 461 -10.91 -22.87 -42.06
C PHE A 461 -9.94 -22.33 -40.98
N GLY A 462 -9.90 -22.89 -39.77
CA GLY A 462 -8.89 -22.59 -38.74
C GLY A 462 -8.81 -21.13 -38.24
N LEU A 463 -9.71 -20.25 -38.72
CA LEU A 463 -9.69 -18.80 -38.46
C LEU A 463 -11.10 -18.20 -38.37
N GLU A 464 -12.11 -18.97 -37.94
CA GLU A 464 -13.36 -18.36 -37.44
C GLU A 464 -13.14 -17.92 -35.99
N MET A 465 -12.33 -16.87 -35.80
CA MET A 465 -12.19 -16.16 -34.52
C MET A 465 -13.37 -15.22 -34.33
N ASP A 466 -14.59 -15.75 -34.45
CA ASP A 466 -15.80 -14.97 -34.17
C ASP A 466 -15.83 -14.67 -32.67
N PRO A 467 -16.05 -13.41 -32.26
CA PRO A 467 -16.23 -13.09 -30.86
C PRO A 467 -17.38 -13.95 -30.33
N PHE A 468 -17.06 -14.83 -29.37
CA PHE A 468 -17.99 -15.79 -28.76
C PHE A 468 -19.26 -15.11 -28.22
N PHE A 469 -19.19 -13.80 -27.94
CA PHE A 469 -20.27 -12.98 -27.44
C PHE A 469 -20.80 -11.93 -28.43
N ARG A 470 -22.11 -11.66 -28.34
CA ARG A 470 -22.75 -10.64 -29.18
C ARG A 470 -22.18 -9.26 -28.86
N PRO A 471 -21.86 -8.42 -29.86
CA PRO A 471 -21.26 -7.10 -29.67
C PRO A 471 -21.98 -6.22 -28.64
N PHE A 472 -23.31 -6.29 -28.58
CA PHE A 472 -24.14 -5.54 -27.63
C PHE A 472 -23.79 -5.86 -26.16
N GLN A 473 -23.60 -7.14 -25.82
CA GLN A 473 -23.29 -7.56 -24.46
C GLN A 473 -21.90 -7.08 -24.03
N CYS A 474 -20.88 -7.23 -24.89
CA CYS A 474 -19.55 -6.67 -24.64
C CYS A 474 -19.59 -5.15 -24.41
N SER A 475 -20.42 -4.42 -25.15
CA SER A 475 -20.61 -2.98 -24.94
C SER A 475 -21.21 -2.64 -23.57
N VAL A 476 -22.24 -3.38 -23.13
CA VAL A 476 -22.83 -3.18 -21.80
C VAL A 476 -21.80 -3.41 -20.71
N PHE A 477 -21.01 -4.50 -20.80
CA PHE A 477 -19.92 -4.77 -19.87
C PHE A 477 -18.93 -3.60 -19.84
N ILE A 478 -18.44 -3.14 -20.99
CA ILE A 478 -17.48 -2.01 -21.06
C ILE A 478 -18.05 -0.75 -20.41
N VAL A 479 -19.32 -0.39 -20.64
CA VAL A 479 -19.95 0.79 -20.01
C VAL A 479 -19.99 0.65 -18.49
N VAL A 480 -20.37 -0.53 -17.97
CA VAL A 480 -20.36 -0.79 -16.53
C VAL A 480 -18.95 -0.66 -15.95
N LEU A 481 -17.95 -1.22 -16.64
CA LEU A 481 -16.55 -1.12 -16.22
C LEU A 481 -16.05 0.34 -16.19
N MET A 482 -16.44 1.15 -17.17
CA MET A 482 -16.11 2.58 -17.20
C MET A 482 -16.72 3.35 -16.04
N LEU A 483 -17.99 3.10 -15.70
CA LEU A 483 -18.64 3.75 -14.57
C LEU A 483 -17.95 3.38 -13.23
N GLY A 484 -17.57 2.11 -13.06
CA GLY A 484 -16.81 1.66 -11.89
C GLY A 484 -15.45 2.34 -11.77
N ALA A 485 -14.72 2.43 -12.89
CA ALA A 485 -13.44 3.12 -12.97
C ALA A 485 -13.56 4.61 -12.60
N MET A 486 -14.57 5.32 -13.11
CA MET A 486 -14.84 6.73 -12.79
C MET A 486 -15.22 6.90 -11.31
N ALA A 487 -16.07 6.03 -10.76
CA ALA A 487 -16.48 6.07 -9.37
C ALA A 487 -15.29 5.88 -8.41
N SER A 488 -14.36 4.97 -8.76
CA SER A 488 -13.14 4.73 -7.98
C SER A 488 -12.23 5.96 -7.91
N VAL A 489 -12.09 6.70 -9.03
CA VAL A 489 -11.33 7.96 -9.07
C VAL A 489 -12.05 9.07 -8.31
N GLY A 490 -13.38 9.17 -8.46
CA GLY A 490 -14.18 10.15 -7.72
C GLY A 490 -14.08 9.98 -6.21
N LEU A 491 -14.04 8.74 -5.73
CA LEU A 491 -13.81 8.43 -4.32
C LEU A 491 -12.42 8.89 -3.86
N LEU A 492 -11.36 8.64 -4.64
CA LEU A 492 -10.00 9.11 -4.31
C LEU A 492 -9.92 10.64 -4.22
N THR A 493 -10.57 11.36 -5.14
CA THR A 493 -10.60 12.83 -5.08
C THR A 493 -11.36 13.34 -3.86
N ASN A 494 -12.45 12.68 -3.46
CA ASN A 494 -13.17 13.03 -2.25
C ASN A 494 -12.28 12.83 -1.01
N LEU A 495 -11.51 11.74 -0.95
CA LEU A 495 -10.60 11.45 0.16
C LEU A 495 -9.47 12.46 0.34
N SER A 496 -9.11 13.20 -0.71
CA SER A 496 -8.08 14.25 -0.61
C SER A 496 -8.41 15.39 0.33
N THR A 497 -9.68 15.56 0.68
CA THR A 497 -10.09 16.61 1.63
C THR A 497 -10.08 16.13 3.08
N HIS A 498 -9.75 14.85 3.33
CA HIS A 498 -9.91 14.19 4.63
C HIS A 498 -8.58 13.94 5.34
N ASP A 499 -7.92 15.01 5.76
CA ASP A 499 -6.60 14.96 6.39
C ASP A 499 -6.61 14.23 7.75
N GLU A 500 -7.78 14.13 8.40
CA GLU A 500 -7.97 13.44 9.69
C GLU A 500 -7.71 11.94 9.63
N LEU A 501 -7.72 11.37 8.42
CA LEU A 501 -7.51 9.95 8.17
C LEU A 501 -6.03 9.56 8.13
N HIS A 502 -5.11 10.53 8.04
CA HIS A 502 -3.68 10.24 8.06
C HIS A 502 -3.19 9.84 9.45
N ALA A 503 -2.27 8.89 9.49
CA ALA A 503 -1.62 8.44 10.72
C ALA A 503 -0.65 9.46 11.34
N THR A 504 -0.43 10.60 10.70
CA THR A 504 0.54 11.65 11.07
C THR A 504 -0.03 13.00 10.69
N THR A 505 0.26 14.03 11.47
CA THR A 505 -0.25 15.39 11.25
C THR A 505 0.78 16.33 10.60
N SER A 506 0.32 17.47 10.09
CA SER A 506 1.19 18.57 9.62
C SER A 506 2.12 19.08 10.73
N GLY A 507 1.60 19.14 11.96
CA GLY A 507 2.36 19.42 13.18
C GLY A 507 3.52 18.44 13.38
N ASP A 508 3.26 17.14 13.22
CA ASP A 508 4.30 16.10 13.32
C ASP A 508 5.39 16.28 12.26
N SER A 509 5.03 16.70 11.05
CA SER A 509 6.01 16.99 9.99
C SER A 509 6.91 18.18 10.34
N THR A 510 6.32 19.27 10.81
CA THR A 510 7.07 20.48 11.20
C THR A 510 7.98 20.20 12.39
N LEU A 511 7.51 19.41 13.35
CA LEU A 511 8.31 18.97 14.50
C LEU A 511 9.52 18.14 14.06
N ARG A 512 9.36 17.26 13.06
CA ARG A 512 10.47 16.48 12.50
C ARG A 512 11.52 17.36 11.83
N GLU A 513 11.11 18.33 11.02
CA GLU A 513 12.03 19.29 10.39
C GLU A 513 12.81 20.10 11.44
N TYR A 514 12.11 20.53 12.51
CA TYR A 514 12.74 21.20 13.64
C TYR A 514 13.82 20.33 14.32
N LEU A 515 13.52 19.05 14.57
CA LEU A 515 14.46 18.12 15.20
C LEU A 515 15.63 17.72 14.29
N ALA A 516 15.42 17.66 12.98
CA ALA A 516 16.51 17.45 12.02
C ALA A 516 17.47 18.65 12.01
N ALA A 517 16.94 19.88 12.08
CA ALA A 517 17.77 21.08 12.16
C ALA A 517 18.45 21.26 13.54
N GLN A 518 17.85 20.72 14.61
CA GLN A 518 18.30 20.87 15.99
C GLN A 518 18.25 19.52 16.73
N PRO A 519 19.15 18.57 16.39
CA PRO A 519 19.14 17.25 17.00
C PRO A 519 19.52 17.34 18.49
N PRO A 520 18.72 16.78 19.41
CA PRO A 520 19.12 16.59 20.81
C PRO A 520 20.33 15.67 20.95
N ASN A 521 21.12 15.89 22.00
CA ASN A 521 22.27 15.03 22.33
C ASN A 521 21.87 13.75 23.07
N ASP A 522 20.71 13.75 23.73
CA ASP A 522 20.19 12.64 24.52
C ASP A 522 19.18 11.82 23.69
N TYR A 523 18.84 10.62 24.15
CA TYR A 523 17.80 9.81 23.50
C TYR A 523 16.43 10.46 23.67
N VAL A 524 15.63 10.34 22.62
CA VAL A 524 14.30 10.94 22.54
C VAL A 524 13.26 9.85 22.81
N TYR A 525 12.48 10.02 23.87
CA TYR A 525 11.32 9.18 24.08
C TYR A 525 10.24 9.48 23.06
N SER A 526 9.70 8.44 22.44
CA SER A 526 8.51 8.52 21.60
C SER A 526 7.55 7.37 21.88
N GLU A 527 6.27 7.58 21.60
CA GLU A 527 5.24 6.54 21.78
C GLU A 527 5.47 5.38 20.79
N ASN A 528 5.28 4.15 21.26
CA ASN A 528 5.41 2.96 20.40
C ASN A 528 4.14 2.69 19.58
N VAL A 529 3.80 3.65 18.73
CA VAL A 529 2.58 3.73 17.90
C VAL A 529 2.90 4.45 16.58
N HIS A 530 1.99 4.39 15.62
CA HIS A 530 2.20 4.91 14.26
C HIS A 530 2.74 6.34 14.19
N TRP A 531 2.12 7.30 14.87
CA TRP A 531 2.57 8.70 14.92
C TRP A 531 3.81 8.95 15.79
N GLY A 532 4.18 8.00 16.65
CA GLY A 532 5.36 8.09 17.51
C GLY A 532 6.60 7.45 16.91
N HIS A 533 6.46 6.65 15.85
CA HIS A 533 7.58 6.01 15.17
C HIS A 533 8.43 7.01 14.40
N SER A 534 9.73 6.86 14.56
CA SER A 534 10.72 7.67 13.87
C SER A 534 10.93 7.21 12.44
N TYR A 535 10.08 7.66 11.51
CA TYR A 535 10.33 7.54 10.09
C TYR A 535 11.04 8.82 9.57
N ALA A 536 12.08 8.64 8.75
CA ALA A 536 12.89 9.73 8.17
C ALA A 536 13.57 10.70 9.15
N PHE A 537 13.78 10.33 10.41
CA PHE A 537 14.72 11.09 11.24
C PHE A 537 16.16 10.90 10.75
N GLU A 538 16.98 11.94 10.90
CA GLU A 538 18.42 11.82 10.71
C GLU A 538 18.99 10.71 11.60
N ALA A 539 20.08 10.06 11.15
CA ALA A 539 20.78 9.00 11.89
C ALA A 539 21.20 9.42 13.32
N SER A 540 21.32 10.74 13.54
CA SER A 540 21.65 11.37 14.81
C SER A 540 20.52 11.25 15.84
N LEU A 541 19.25 11.17 15.40
CA LEU A 541 18.12 11.09 16.33
C LEU A 541 17.81 9.64 16.72
N GLN A 542 18.15 9.30 17.95
CA GLN A 542 17.89 7.99 18.52
C GLN A 542 16.60 8.01 19.33
N THR A 543 15.58 7.27 18.87
CA THR A 543 14.27 7.22 19.54
C THR A 543 14.02 5.87 20.19
N THR A 544 13.17 5.87 21.23
CA THR A 544 12.86 4.65 21.98
C THR A 544 11.93 3.70 21.22
N SER A 545 11.04 4.24 20.38
CA SER A 545 10.02 3.45 19.66
C SER A 545 10.58 2.70 18.45
N ILE A 546 10.02 1.52 18.15
CA ILE A 546 10.42 0.72 16.99
C ILE A 546 9.18 0.17 16.29
N PRO A 547 9.00 0.42 14.98
CA PRO A 547 7.93 -0.23 14.25
C PRO A 547 8.21 -1.74 14.16
N THR A 548 7.22 -2.53 14.52
CA THR A 548 7.27 -3.99 14.48
C THR A 548 7.13 -4.57 13.07
N LEU A 549 7.17 -3.73 12.02
CA LEU A 549 6.88 -4.12 10.64
C LEU A 549 7.76 -5.31 10.17
N GLY A 550 7.10 -6.40 9.74
CA GLY A 550 7.75 -7.69 9.47
C GLY A 550 7.91 -8.55 10.74
N LEU A 551 8.86 -9.48 10.73
CA LEU A 551 9.24 -10.22 11.94
C LEU A 551 10.39 -9.47 12.63
N LEU A 552 10.08 -8.71 13.67
CA LEU A 552 11.07 -8.02 14.51
C LEU A 552 11.52 -8.95 15.65
N THR A 553 12.83 -9.16 15.76
CA THR A 553 13.44 -9.82 16.93
C THR A 553 14.23 -8.78 17.69
N LEU A 554 13.82 -8.50 18.92
CA LEU A 554 14.50 -7.57 19.82
C LEU A 554 15.35 -8.37 20.80
N ASP A 555 16.64 -8.05 20.86
CA ASP A 555 17.56 -8.55 21.87
C ASP A 555 17.47 -7.67 23.13
N GLU A 556 17.39 -6.36 22.95
CA GLU A 556 17.21 -5.37 24.02
C GLU A 556 16.26 -4.25 23.57
N SER A 557 15.38 -3.80 24.49
CA SER A 557 14.55 -2.61 24.24
C SER A 557 14.33 -1.78 25.49
N VAL A 558 14.51 -0.47 25.34
CA VAL A 558 14.32 0.51 26.43
C VAL A 558 12.88 1.00 26.54
N GLN A 559 12.02 0.73 25.54
CA GLN A 559 10.69 1.35 25.41
C GLN A 559 9.80 1.10 26.63
N ALA A 560 9.69 -0.15 27.09
CA ALA A 560 8.79 -0.49 28.20
C ALA A 560 9.24 0.18 29.51
N ALA A 561 10.54 0.12 29.81
CA ALA A 561 11.12 0.75 31.00
C ALA A 561 10.95 2.28 30.94
N ALA A 562 11.20 2.89 29.78
CA ALA A 562 11.01 4.31 29.56
C ALA A 562 9.55 4.76 29.73
N THR A 563 8.59 4.02 29.15
CA THR A 563 7.16 4.32 29.31
C THR A 563 6.72 4.23 30.77
N THR A 564 7.21 3.24 31.53
CA THR A 564 6.92 3.14 32.97
C THR A 564 7.51 4.33 33.73
N ALA A 565 8.80 4.62 33.54
CA ALA A 565 9.49 5.71 34.23
C ALA A 565 8.86 7.08 33.95
N LEU A 566 8.44 7.32 32.69
CA LEU A 566 7.74 8.54 32.29
C LEU A 566 6.40 8.69 32.99
N ARG A 567 5.62 7.61 33.13
CA ARG A 567 4.30 7.65 33.79
C ARG A 567 4.39 7.82 35.31
N THR A 568 5.50 7.42 35.91
CA THR A 568 5.73 7.52 37.36
C THR A 568 6.58 8.73 37.75
N ASP A 569 6.92 9.62 36.80
CA ASP A 569 7.85 10.73 37.01
C ASP A 569 9.21 10.30 37.61
N ASP A 570 9.71 9.11 37.25
CA ASP A 570 11.00 8.60 37.70
C ASP A 570 12.14 9.13 36.81
N VAL A 571 12.58 10.36 37.14
CA VAL A 571 13.65 11.06 36.43
C VAL A 571 14.97 10.29 36.47
N GLN A 572 15.29 9.61 37.57
CA GLN A 572 16.55 8.88 37.71
C GLN A 572 16.61 7.70 36.74
N SER A 573 15.52 6.94 36.60
CA SER A 573 15.43 5.86 35.63
C SER A 573 15.51 6.36 34.20
N LEU A 574 14.83 7.48 33.87
CA LEU A 574 14.91 8.09 32.53
C LEU A 574 16.35 8.49 32.18
N ARG A 575 17.08 9.13 33.10
CA ARG A 575 18.50 9.48 32.89
C ARG A 575 19.40 8.27 32.74
N THR A 576 19.15 7.20 33.51
CA THR A 576 19.90 5.95 33.41
C THR A 576 19.72 5.29 32.04
N LEU A 577 18.52 5.41 31.46
CA LEU A 577 18.22 4.96 30.10
C LEU A 577 18.76 5.90 29.02
N GLY A 578 19.41 7.02 29.38
CA GLY A 578 19.93 8.02 28.45
C GLY A 578 18.87 8.94 27.85
N ILE A 579 17.67 9.00 28.43
CA ILE A 579 16.55 9.80 27.92
C ILE A 579 16.61 11.19 28.52
N GLY A 580 16.65 12.22 27.66
CA GLY A 580 16.66 13.63 28.07
C GLY A 580 15.56 14.48 27.44
N SER A 581 14.90 13.94 26.41
CA SER A 581 13.84 14.63 25.69
C SER A 581 12.71 13.66 25.31
N ALA A 582 11.54 14.20 24.98
CA ALA A 582 10.42 13.42 24.47
C ALA A 582 9.70 14.16 23.35
N VAL A 583 9.01 13.40 22.50
CA VAL A 583 8.12 13.93 21.46
C VAL A 583 6.72 13.37 21.62
N SER A 584 5.71 14.17 21.28
CA SER A 584 4.31 13.75 21.30
C SER A 584 3.54 14.30 20.11
N SER A 585 2.71 13.47 19.49
CA SER A 585 1.73 13.86 18.46
C SER A 585 0.40 14.28 19.11
N PRO A 586 -0.39 15.17 18.49
CA PRO A 586 -1.75 15.50 18.95
C PRO A 586 -2.71 14.29 18.90
N ILE A 587 -2.40 13.27 18.09
CA ILE A 587 -3.17 12.01 18.03
C ILE A 587 -2.96 11.15 19.29
N GLY A 588 -1.75 11.24 19.85
CA GLY A 588 -1.25 10.45 20.97
C GLY A 588 -1.79 10.87 22.34
N THR A 589 -1.31 10.21 23.40
CA THR A 589 -1.73 10.51 24.78
C THR A 589 -0.59 10.88 25.71
N VAL A 590 0.66 10.77 25.27
CA VAL A 590 1.83 11.17 26.04
C VAL A 590 1.84 12.65 26.40
N ALA A 591 1.33 13.54 25.53
CA ALA A 591 1.20 14.96 25.88
C ALA A 591 0.34 15.18 27.15
N LEU A 592 -0.69 14.34 27.35
CA LEU A 592 -1.57 14.37 28.52
C LEU A 592 -0.92 13.78 29.77
N THR A 593 0.20 13.07 29.62
CA THR A 593 1.00 12.55 30.75
C THR A 593 2.13 13.53 31.11
N LEU A 594 2.84 14.05 30.09
CA LEU A 594 3.95 14.98 30.25
C LEU A 594 3.47 16.38 30.70
N GLY A 595 2.32 16.82 30.22
CA GLY A 595 1.74 18.12 30.55
C GLY A 595 1.54 18.33 32.06
N PRO A 596 0.87 17.39 32.75
CA PRO A 596 0.69 17.40 34.21
C PRO A 596 1.98 17.31 35.05
N SER A 597 3.05 16.76 34.48
CA SER A 597 4.28 16.46 35.22
C SER A 597 5.07 17.74 35.57
N PRO A 598 5.64 17.84 36.78
CA PRO A 598 6.50 18.96 37.15
C PRO A 598 7.89 18.89 36.52
N TYR A 599 8.33 17.75 35.97
CA TYR A 599 9.72 17.56 35.49
C TYR A 599 9.91 17.80 34.00
N TRP A 600 8.83 18.03 33.26
CA TRP A 600 8.87 18.23 31.81
C TRP A 600 8.55 19.68 31.43
N SER A 601 9.27 20.22 30.45
CA SER A 601 8.92 21.48 29.79
C SER A 601 8.55 21.26 28.34
N MET A 602 7.50 21.94 27.89
CA MET A 602 7.19 22.06 26.47
C MET A 602 8.08 23.16 25.87
N GLU A 603 9.04 22.78 25.04
CA GLU A 603 9.99 23.71 24.42
C GLU A 603 9.45 24.27 23.11
N GLN A 604 8.80 23.44 22.31
CA GLN A 604 8.16 23.81 21.04
C GLN A 604 6.84 23.09 20.86
N SER A 605 5.90 23.73 20.15
CA SER A 605 4.59 23.17 19.80
C SER A 605 4.19 23.61 18.40
N PHE A 606 3.82 22.65 17.56
CA PHE A 606 3.36 22.85 16.19
C PHE A 606 2.02 22.13 16.02
N GLN A 607 0.91 22.87 16.04
CA GLN A 607 -0.44 22.29 15.94
C GLN A 607 -0.66 21.08 16.89
N GLY A 608 -0.15 21.18 18.11
CA GLY A 608 -0.28 20.14 19.13
C GLY A 608 0.83 19.07 19.11
N ALA A 609 1.64 18.97 18.06
CA ALA A 609 2.84 18.16 18.05
C ALA A 609 3.95 18.89 18.82
N ARG A 610 4.54 18.24 19.82
CA ARG A 610 5.37 18.92 20.83
C ARG A 610 6.72 18.26 21.04
N TYR A 611 7.71 19.12 21.27
CA TYR A 611 9.02 18.76 21.78
C TYR A 611 9.09 19.06 23.27
N TRP A 612 9.50 18.07 24.05
CA TRP A 612 9.58 18.15 25.51
C TRP A 612 11.01 17.93 25.98
N LYS A 613 11.40 18.66 27.03
CA LYS A 613 12.70 18.54 27.68
C LYS A 613 12.54 18.08 29.13
N LEU A 614 13.39 17.14 29.54
CA LEU A 614 13.44 16.61 30.91
C LEU A 614 14.35 17.46 31.80
N TRP A 615 13.87 17.77 33.00
CA TRP A 615 14.61 18.46 34.05
C TRP A 615 14.80 17.57 35.28
N ASP A 616 15.95 17.72 35.93
CA ASP A 616 16.27 16.98 37.17
C ASP A 616 15.59 17.59 38.40
N GLU A 617 15.26 18.88 38.32
CA GLU A 617 14.45 19.61 39.28
C GLU A 617 13.13 20.04 38.62
N PRO A 618 12.09 20.41 39.38
CA PRO A 618 10.85 20.90 38.81
C PRO A 618 11.08 22.00 37.76
N SER A 619 10.56 21.74 36.56
CA SER A 619 10.66 22.56 35.38
C SER A 619 10.20 24.00 35.65
N PRO A 620 10.90 25.01 35.09
CA PRO A 620 10.49 26.41 35.19
C PRO A 620 9.18 26.70 34.43
N SER A 621 8.80 25.84 33.46
CA SER A 621 7.54 25.98 32.75
C SER A 621 6.43 25.20 33.47
N ARG A 622 5.30 25.86 33.75
CA ARG A 622 4.20 25.22 34.48
C ARG A 622 3.51 24.11 33.71
N VAL A 623 3.01 23.19 34.52
CA VAL A 623 2.05 22.12 34.26
C VAL A 623 0.89 22.58 33.36
N THR A 624 0.65 21.87 32.26
CA THR A 624 -0.58 21.99 31.45
C THR A 624 -1.58 20.94 31.91
N SER A 625 -2.77 21.37 32.28
CA SER A 625 -3.87 20.47 32.65
C SER A 625 -4.83 20.31 31.48
N ALA A 626 -5.56 19.19 31.44
CA ALA A 626 -6.54 18.93 30.40
C ALA A 626 -7.88 18.48 31.00
N VAL A 627 -8.96 18.77 30.30
CA VAL A 627 -10.34 18.44 30.66
C VAL A 627 -11.12 18.02 29.42
N ILE A 628 -12.14 17.18 29.60
CA ILE A 628 -13.03 16.72 28.53
C ILE A 628 -14.37 17.43 28.61
N LEU A 629 -15.04 17.57 27.47
CA LEU A 629 -16.41 18.05 27.43
C LEU A 629 -17.37 16.95 27.89
N ASP A 630 -18.43 17.34 28.60
CA ASP A 630 -19.48 16.42 29.03
C ASP A 630 -20.23 15.83 27.81
N SER A 631 -20.20 14.51 27.69
CA SER A 631 -20.84 13.76 26.61
C SER A 631 -22.36 13.67 26.75
N THR A 632 -22.92 13.86 27.96
CA THR A 632 -24.36 13.73 28.21
C THR A 632 -25.18 14.80 27.48
N ILE A 633 -24.59 15.98 27.23
CA ILE A 633 -25.21 17.04 26.44
C ILE A 633 -25.60 16.55 25.03
N CYS A 634 -24.86 15.59 24.49
CA CYS A 634 -25.10 15.03 23.17
C CYS A 634 -26.21 13.97 23.13
N GLU A 635 -26.69 13.50 24.28
CA GLU A 635 -27.89 12.65 24.34
C GLU A 635 -29.16 13.45 24.05
N GLU A 636 -29.16 14.75 24.41
CA GLU A 636 -30.31 15.64 24.29
C GLU A 636 -30.23 16.57 23.06
N ALA A 637 -29.01 16.96 22.65
CA ALA A 637 -28.79 17.90 21.56
C ALA A 637 -28.87 17.25 20.17
N LYS A 638 -29.87 17.65 19.37
CA LYS A 638 -29.99 17.20 17.98
C LYS A 638 -28.76 17.62 17.15
N GLY A 639 -28.11 16.65 16.51
CA GLY A 639 -26.92 16.88 15.67
C GLY A 639 -25.59 16.87 16.43
N CYS A 640 -25.60 16.51 17.71
CA CYS A 640 -24.41 15.99 18.37
C CYS A 640 -24.50 14.46 18.43
N GLU A 641 -23.47 13.76 17.96
CA GLU A 641 -23.41 12.30 17.95
C GLU A 641 -22.13 11.82 18.63
N LEU A 642 -22.21 10.71 19.38
CA LEU A 642 -21.04 10.02 19.91
C LEU A 642 -20.63 8.94 18.92
N LYS A 643 -19.46 9.11 18.29
CA LYS A 643 -18.91 8.16 17.31
C LYS A 643 -17.60 7.58 17.80
N LYS A 644 -17.34 6.32 17.45
CA LYS A 644 -16.08 5.64 17.76
C LYS A 644 -14.91 6.36 17.11
N ASP A 645 -13.88 6.61 17.91
CA ASP A 645 -12.63 7.18 17.43
C ASP A 645 -11.91 6.18 16.49
N PRO A 646 -11.47 6.62 15.29
CA PRO A 646 -10.75 5.76 14.34
C PRO A 646 -9.44 5.16 14.89
N TRP A 647 -8.79 5.87 15.80
CA TRP A 647 -7.48 5.57 16.36
C TRP A 647 -7.55 4.93 17.75
N ARG A 648 -8.75 4.64 18.28
CA ARG A 648 -8.96 4.06 19.63
C ARG A 648 -8.12 2.82 19.91
N ASN A 649 -7.99 1.91 18.94
CA ASN A 649 -7.25 0.65 19.08
C ASN A 649 -5.73 0.84 19.13
N HIS A 650 -5.24 2.05 18.85
CA HIS A 650 -3.83 2.41 18.87
C HIS A 650 -3.49 3.28 20.09
N ARG A 651 -4.45 3.63 20.95
CA ARG A 651 -4.23 4.37 22.21
C ARG A 651 -4.22 3.40 23.39
N PHE A 652 -3.03 3.03 23.84
CA PHE A 652 -2.85 2.09 24.95
C PHE A 652 -2.92 2.73 26.35
N SER A 653 -3.28 4.01 26.42
CA SER A 653 -3.40 4.77 27.66
C SER A 653 -4.45 5.85 27.47
N ASP A 654 -5.29 6.05 28.49
CA ASP A 654 -6.34 7.06 28.48
C ASP A 654 -6.32 7.89 29.77
N PRO A 655 -5.38 8.86 29.89
CA PRO A 655 -5.21 9.65 31.11
C PRO A 655 -6.42 10.50 31.51
N LEU A 656 -7.37 10.68 30.59
CA LEU A 656 -8.59 11.49 30.77
C LEU A 656 -9.86 10.63 30.86
N GLU A 657 -9.75 9.30 30.91
CA GLU A 657 -10.89 8.36 30.99
C GLU A 657 -12.01 8.65 29.95
N ARG A 658 -11.61 9.01 28.73
CA ARG A 658 -12.49 9.39 27.62
C ARG A 658 -13.25 8.23 27.00
N GLY A 659 -12.71 7.02 27.11
CA GLY A 659 -13.26 5.83 26.44
C GLY A 659 -13.05 5.86 24.91
N GLU A 660 -13.82 5.02 24.21
CA GLU A 660 -13.70 4.77 22.77
C GLU A 660 -14.39 5.81 21.86
N ASP A 661 -15.32 6.59 22.40
CA ASP A 661 -16.20 7.47 21.63
C ASP A 661 -15.78 8.94 21.73
N ARG A 662 -16.10 9.71 20.71
CA ARG A 662 -15.84 11.15 20.62
C ARG A 662 -17.09 11.90 20.19
N ILE A 663 -17.21 13.12 20.70
CA ILE A 663 -18.26 14.07 20.32
C ILE A 663 -18.01 14.49 18.87
N VAL A 664 -19.00 14.26 18.01
CA VAL A 664 -19.01 14.68 16.61
C VAL A 664 -20.20 15.63 16.38
N LEU A 665 -19.91 16.80 15.81
CA LEU A 665 -20.89 17.82 15.44
C LEU A 665 -20.93 17.92 13.92
N ASP A 666 -22.08 17.61 13.32
CA ASP A 666 -22.25 17.57 11.86
C ASP A 666 -23.53 18.26 11.36
N ARG A 667 -24.33 18.86 12.25
CA ARG A 667 -25.53 19.61 11.87
C ARG A 667 -25.47 21.05 12.33
N LYS A 668 -26.15 21.91 11.58
CA LYS A 668 -26.34 23.31 11.92
C LYS A 668 -27.01 23.44 13.28
N GLY A 669 -26.36 24.19 14.17
CA GLY A 669 -26.84 24.36 15.54
C GLY A 669 -25.82 25.08 16.42
N THR A 670 -26.27 25.44 17.61
CA THR A 670 -25.43 26.01 18.66
C THR A 670 -25.37 25.01 19.81
N TYR A 671 -24.16 24.56 20.12
CA TYR A 671 -23.86 23.59 21.18
C TYR A 671 -23.12 24.31 22.29
N THR A 672 -23.58 24.19 23.53
CA THR A 672 -23.03 24.92 24.67
C THR A 672 -22.75 23.96 25.83
N TRP A 673 -21.53 24.02 26.36
CA TRP A 673 -21.09 23.34 27.57
C TRP A 673 -20.82 24.40 28.62
N MET A 674 -21.71 24.48 29.62
CA MET A 674 -21.53 25.37 30.76
C MET A 674 -20.69 24.70 31.83
N ASP A 675 -19.93 25.49 32.59
CA ASP A 675 -19.16 25.02 33.75
C ASP A 675 -18.16 23.88 33.43
N THR A 676 -17.61 23.87 32.21
CA THR A 676 -16.64 22.86 31.73
C THR A 676 -15.43 22.74 32.68
N ILE A 677 -15.01 23.87 33.25
CA ILE A 677 -14.14 23.92 34.42
C ILE A 677 -14.92 24.66 35.49
N ASN A 678 -15.08 24.05 36.66
CA ASN A 678 -15.71 24.67 37.83
C ASN A 678 -14.82 24.44 39.06
N ASP A 679 -13.69 25.16 39.10
CA ASP A 679 -12.74 25.08 40.20
C ASP A 679 -12.36 26.48 40.66
N ALA A 680 -12.68 26.77 41.93
CA ALA A 680 -12.35 28.04 42.57
C ALA A 680 -10.83 28.33 42.63
N ASN A 681 -9.98 27.32 42.42
CA ASN A 681 -8.53 27.45 42.33
C ASN A 681 -8.04 27.90 40.94
N VAL A 682 -8.88 27.77 39.91
CA VAL A 682 -8.58 28.17 38.53
C VAL A 682 -9.04 29.61 38.31
N ARG A 683 -8.36 30.57 38.96
CA ARG A 683 -8.60 32.01 38.78
C ARG A 683 -7.42 32.72 38.14
N GLY A 684 -7.70 33.55 37.14
CA GLY A 684 -6.72 34.41 36.47
C GLY A 684 -6.74 34.27 34.95
N LEU A 685 -5.67 34.73 34.31
CA LEU A 685 -5.48 34.61 32.87
C LEU A 685 -4.94 33.23 32.54
N TYR A 686 -5.64 32.50 31.67
CA TYR A 686 -5.24 31.19 31.19
C TYR A 686 -5.17 31.19 29.66
N THR A 687 -4.13 30.55 29.13
CA THR A 687 -4.11 30.12 27.74
C THR A 687 -4.89 28.81 27.68
N ILE A 688 -6.02 28.83 26.98
CA ILE A 688 -6.91 27.68 26.78
C ILE A 688 -6.76 27.24 25.33
N CYS A 689 -6.48 25.96 25.13
CA CYS A 689 -6.32 25.37 23.81
C CYS A 689 -7.34 24.26 23.59
N LEU A 690 -7.99 24.26 22.45
CA LEU A 690 -8.89 23.20 22.03
C LEU A 690 -8.16 22.24 21.09
N VAL A 691 -8.22 20.94 21.37
CA VAL A 691 -7.79 19.88 20.47
C VAL A 691 -9.03 19.27 19.81
N TYR A 692 -9.12 19.39 18.49
CA TYR A 692 -10.24 18.89 17.69
C TYR A 692 -9.78 18.45 16.30
N GLU A 693 -10.58 17.63 15.64
CA GLU A 693 -10.41 17.28 14.24
C GLU A 693 -11.51 17.94 13.40
N GLN A 694 -11.14 18.50 12.25
CA GLN A 694 -12.07 18.90 11.21
C GLN A 694 -12.21 17.75 10.21
N ILE A 695 -13.41 17.16 10.12
CA ILE A 695 -13.71 16.04 9.22
C ILE A 695 -14.00 16.61 7.84
N GLY A 696 -13.07 16.42 6.90
CA GLY A 696 -13.21 16.94 5.54
C GLY A 696 -13.08 18.47 5.41
N GLY A 697 -13.42 19.00 4.24
CA GLY A 697 -13.49 20.45 4.00
C GLY A 697 -14.76 21.06 4.61
N PHE A 698 -14.70 21.48 5.87
CA PHE A 698 -15.83 22.06 6.60
C PHE A 698 -15.44 23.37 7.29
N ASP A 699 -15.74 24.51 6.66
CA ASP A 699 -15.27 25.82 7.12
C ASP A 699 -16.34 26.66 7.83
N SER A 700 -17.54 26.10 8.01
CA SER A 700 -18.73 26.84 8.44
C SER A 700 -19.00 26.73 9.93
N TYR A 701 -18.01 27.04 10.78
CA TYR A 701 -18.14 27.03 12.23
C TYR A 701 -17.44 28.19 12.95
N GLU A 702 -17.87 28.44 14.18
CA GLU A 702 -17.28 29.38 15.14
C GLU A 702 -17.21 28.72 16.53
N ILE A 703 -16.12 28.94 17.27
CA ILE A 703 -15.91 28.43 18.62
C ILE A 703 -15.64 29.60 19.55
N LYS A 704 -16.38 29.67 20.66
CA LYS A 704 -16.29 30.71 21.68
C LYS A 704 -15.96 30.10 23.04
N MET A 705 -15.06 30.75 23.76
CA MET A 705 -14.66 30.41 25.13
C MET A 705 -14.96 31.61 26.03
N ASN A 706 -15.91 31.51 26.97
CA ASN A 706 -16.43 32.64 27.75
C ASN A 706 -16.76 33.87 26.86
N ASP A 707 -17.57 33.66 25.81
CA ASP A 707 -17.95 34.65 24.79
C ASP A 707 -16.83 35.19 23.88
N LEU A 708 -15.57 34.77 24.09
CA LEU A 708 -14.45 35.15 23.22
C LEU A 708 -14.32 34.19 22.04
N ALA A 709 -14.51 34.70 20.82
CA ALA A 709 -14.30 33.93 19.59
C ALA A 709 -12.83 33.54 19.42
N MET A 710 -12.58 32.26 19.14
CA MET A 710 -11.25 31.74 18.83
C MET A 710 -10.88 32.08 17.39
N ASN A 711 -9.59 32.36 17.15
CA ASN A 711 -9.06 32.43 15.79
C ASN A 711 -8.71 31.01 15.34
N LEU A 712 -9.54 30.44 14.46
CA LEU A 712 -9.46 29.04 14.07
C LEU A 712 -8.83 28.92 12.68
N ARG A 713 -7.83 28.05 12.52
CA ARG A 713 -7.46 27.57 11.19
C ARG A 713 -8.51 26.57 10.74
N LYS A 714 -9.11 26.85 9.58
CA LYS A 714 -10.15 26.04 8.97
C LYS A 714 -9.51 25.10 7.96
N GLU A 715 -8.66 24.23 8.46
CA GLU A 715 -7.94 23.21 7.70
C GLU A 715 -8.47 21.84 8.13
N SER A 716 -8.64 20.91 7.19
CA SER A 716 -9.03 19.54 7.50
C SER A 716 -7.98 18.84 8.35
N GLY A 717 -8.39 17.84 9.13
CA GLY A 717 -7.48 17.11 10.00
C GLY A 717 -7.39 17.66 11.41
N TRP A 718 -6.27 17.34 12.07
CA TRP A 718 -6.03 17.63 13.49
C TRP A 718 -5.63 19.07 13.73
N ASN A 719 -6.35 19.74 14.61
CA ASN A 719 -6.14 21.14 14.96
C ASN A 719 -5.92 21.31 16.47
N HIS A 720 -5.03 22.24 16.81
CA HIS A 720 -4.74 22.67 18.17
C HIS A 720 -4.67 24.19 18.17
N GLU A 721 -5.75 24.83 18.61
CA GLU A 721 -5.89 26.28 18.59
C GLU A 721 -6.03 26.83 20.00
N CYS A 722 -5.32 27.91 20.29
CA CYS A 722 -5.22 28.48 21.63
C CYS A 722 -5.72 29.93 21.67
N THR A 723 -6.36 30.31 22.77
CA THR A 723 -6.72 31.70 23.07
C THR A 723 -6.51 32.01 24.54
N ASN A 724 -6.25 33.28 24.86
CA ASN A 724 -6.10 33.72 26.24
C ASN A 724 -7.46 34.16 26.79
N VAL A 725 -7.91 33.49 27.85
CA VAL A 725 -9.22 33.71 28.48
C VAL A 725 -9.01 34.07 29.94
N GLN A 726 -9.73 35.09 30.39
CA GLN A 726 -9.82 35.40 31.81
C GLN A 726 -10.83 34.46 32.47
N VAL A 727 -10.34 33.52 33.27
CA VAL A 727 -11.18 32.55 33.99
C VAL A 727 -11.40 33.08 35.40
N ASN A 728 -12.64 33.45 35.72
CA ASN A 728 -13.01 33.96 37.04
C ASN A 728 -13.31 32.82 38.01
N GLN A 729 -14.09 31.81 37.58
CA GLN A 729 -14.44 30.59 38.32
C GLN A 729 -14.88 29.47 37.36
N THR A 730 -15.56 29.83 36.27
CA THR A 730 -16.15 28.90 35.31
C THR A 730 -15.57 29.12 33.90
N LEU A 731 -15.54 28.05 33.12
CA LEU A 731 -15.25 28.08 31.69
C LEU A 731 -16.44 27.51 30.92
N ASP A 732 -17.03 28.33 30.07
CA ASP A 732 -18.10 27.96 29.17
C ASP A 732 -17.57 27.86 27.73
N VAL A 733 -17.98 26.80 27.05
CA VAL A 733 -17.57 26.49 25.67
C VAL A 733 -18.80 26.50 24.79
N GLN A 734 -18.81 27.32 23.75
CA GLN A 734 -19.89 27.38 22.78
C GLN A 734 -19.34 27.11 21.38
N ILE A 735 -19.96 26.17 20.66
CA ILE A 735 -19.61 25.81 19.30
C ILE A 735 -20.84 26.02 18.42
N GLU A 736 -20.72 26.86 17.40
CA GLU A 736 -21.78 27.17 16.46
C GLU A 736 -21.43 26.65 15.07
N LEU A 737 -22.26 25.74 14.54
CA LEU A 737 -22.19 25.27 13.16
C LEU A 737 -23.21 26.05 12.34
N MET A 738 -22.73 26.74 11.29
CA MET A 738 -23.54 27.61 10.43
C MET A 738 -24.26 26.84 9.32
N GLN A 739 -23.76 25.65 8.98
CA GLN A 739 -24.25 24.77 7.92
C GLN A 739 -24.21 23.31 8.37
N ASP A 740 -25.03 22.47 7.72
CA ASP A 740 -24.96 21.02 7.87
C ASP A 740 -23.74 20.46 7.13
N GLY A 741 -23.22 19.34 7.62
CA GLY A 741 -22.18 18.57 6.96
C GLY A 741 -22.63 17.95 5.64
N VAL A 742 -21.68 17.70 4.76
CA VAL A 742 -21.89 17.02 3.48
C VAL A 742 -21.59 15.54 3.65
N SER A 743 -22.49 14.69 3.17
CA SER A 743 -22.30 13.24 3.21
C SER A 743 -21.18 12.80 2.26
N TRP A 744 -20.35 11.88 2.72
CA TRP A 744 -19.24 11.31 1.96
C TRP A 744 -19.06 9.82 2.26
N ILE A 745 -18.29 9.11 1.43
CA ILE A 745 -18.05 7.68 1.62
C ILE A 745 -16.79 7.51 2.47
N ASN A 746 -16.96 7.08 3.72
CA ASN A 746 -15.87 6.83 4.64
C ASN A 746 -15.26 5.44 4.43
N PRO A 747 -14.03 5.33 3.88
CA PRO A 747 -13.42 4.06 3.59
C PRO A 747 -13.01 3.31 4.86
N LEU A 748 -12.88 4.00 6.00
CA LEU A 748 -12.64 3.36 7.29
C LEU A 748 -13.83 2.51 7.72
N GLY A 749 -15.05 2.85 7.28
CA GLY A 749 -16.22 1.99 7.41
C GLY A 749 -16.02 0.63 6.73
N PHE A 750 -15.24 0.60 5.64
CA PHE A 750 -14.92 -0.66 4.98
C PHE A 750 -13.88 -1.51 5.74
N SER A 751 -12.96 -0.86 6.45
CA SER A 751 -11.98 -1.55 7.31
C SER A 751 -12.55 -1.95 8.69
N GLY A 752 -13.75 -1.49 9.06
CA GLY A 752 -14.30 -1.65 10.40
C GLY A 752 -13.63 -0.77 11.48
N ARG A 753 -12.71 0.12 11.09
CA ARG A 753 -12.17 1.17 11.98
C ARG A 753 -13.23 2.24 12.29
N SER A 754 -14.13 2.50 11.36
CA SER A 754 -15.36 3.28 11.57
C SER A 754 -16.59 2.35 11.56
N SER A 755 -17.64 2.75 12.28
CA SER A 755 -18.97 2.09 12.23
C SER A 755 -19.78 2.46 10.99
N GLU A 756 -19.39 3.53 10.29
CA GLU A 756 -20.17 4.12 9.20
C GLU A 756 -19.41 4.09 7.87
N ILE A 757 -20.12 3.67 6.81
CA ILE A 757 -19.62 3.71 5.42
C ILE A 757 -19.99 5.03 4.75
N ILE A 758 -21.12 5.62 5.13
CA ILE A 758 -21.54 6.97 4.72
C ILE A 758 -21.46 7.83 5.96
N ASP A 759 -20.53 8.77 5.96
CA ASP A 759 -20.26 9.67 7.09
C ASP A 759 -20.51 11.12 6.64
N SER A 760 -20.38 12.08 7.56
CA SER A 760 -20.64 13.49 7.31
C SER A 760 -19.41 14.33 7.66
N THR A 761 -19.16 15.41 6.91
CA THR A 761 -18.16 16.40 7.29
C THR A 761 -18.59 17.17 8.54
N GLY A 762 -17.66 17.64 9.36
CA GLY A 762 -18.00 18.30 10.62
C GLY A 762 -16.80 18.47 11.55
N ILE A 763 -17.04 18.46 12.85
CA ILE A 763 -16.02 18.64 13.89
C ILE A 763 -16.07 17.47 14.86
N ARG A 764 -14.92 16.85 15.15
CA ARG A 764 -14.77 15.87 16.24
C ARG A 764 -13.93 16.47 17.36
N ILE A 765 -14.43 16.45 18.58
CA ILE A 765 -13.79 17.10 19.73
C ILE A 765 -13.06 16.05 20.58
N HIS A 766 -11.83 16.37 21.02
CA HIS A 766 -11.04 15.49 21.88
C HIS A 766 -10.98 15.97 23.32
N HIS A 767 -10.37 17.14 23.56
CA HIS A 767 -10.17 17.68 24.90
C HIS A 767 -9.77 19.15 24.83
N ILE A 768 -9.84 19.80 25.99
CA ILE A 768 -9.38 21.17 26.21
C ILE A 768 -8.17 21.12 27.13
N GLU A 769 -7.13 21.86 26.76
CA GLU A 769 -5.94 22.04 27.58
C GLU A 769 -5.90 23.47 28.12
N PHE A 770 -5.46 23.65 29.35
CA PHE A 770 -5.35 24.98 29.94
C PHE A 770 -4.04 25.14 30.71
N LYS A 771 -3.44 26.31 30.52
CA LYS A 771 -2.17 26.71 31.14
C LYS A 771 -2.33 28.10 31.72
N ARG A 772 -1.94 28.28 32.97
CA ARG A 772 -1.99 29.61 33.61
C ARG A 772 -0.92 30.52 33.01
N GLU A 773 -1.32 31.68 32.51
CA GLU A 773 -0.40 32.72 32.05
C GLU A 773 0.07 33.52 33.27
N ASN A 774 1.37 33.51 33.54
CA ASN A 774 1.93 34.39 34.56
C ASN A 774 2.33 35.71 33.90
N ASN A 775 1.94 36.83 34.51
CA ASN A 775 2.63 38.09 34.27
C ASN A 775 4.12 37.85 34.53
N ALA A 776 4.96 38.11 33.54
CA ALA A 776 6.41 38.10 33.68
C ALA A 776 6.84 39.20 34.67
N LYS A 777 6.79 38.86 35.97
CA LYS A 777 7.45 39.44 37.15
C LYS A 777 6.69 38.99 38.41
N ALA A 778 7.25 38.01 39.10
CA ALA A 778 7.18 37.89 40.56
C ALA A 778 8.60 37.65 41.04
#